data_AF-A0A8J7QE37-F1
#
_entry.id   AF-A0A8J7QE37-F1
#
_cell.length_a   1.000
_cell.length_b   1.000
_cell.length_c   1.000
_cell.angle_alpha   90.00
_cell.angle_beta   90.00
_cell.angle_gamma   90.00
#
_symmetry.space_group_name_H-M   'P 1'
#
loop_
_entity.id
_entity.type
_entity.pdbx_description
1 polymer ?
#
loop_
_entity_poly.entity_id
_entity_poly.type
_entity_poly.pdbx_seq_one_letter_code
_entity_poly.pdbx_strand_id
1 'polypeptide(L)'
;MRFHAFDKSRVTNRDPKYQQADIAAVRAMVQAAINVELFTIPLYMTSMYSIQGLHQINASGTDFYQGRWWPGAAAQVEPQDANGQVFNLIFRVFIEEMLHLQLAANAASILGFKPVFTSPALQSERGAWTCYQGTVIPHVLDFKDVKEDSVFKGVQVQLQAMNAEQAKLFLAIEETAEAGEKNLNNPTITYPDGTTGPKYFEEAPFNWFTADMGENDLPLFGSIGHMYKSLWSYLEITYDDADQTSLLDLLLQQPEVGEQRDQFNQNAGYREYPGVNATLARKDTLMEQLINIIDAITDQGEGRGVVPQIRQRWNRPVLMRAVSGQFQVNAAALEHLYPGYDDQGNRLPISGPAFARIHYKDLDHYECFEKVQSLIQDPAFQTWDQWHANPENRWTAAMLNPENTPSKYNIPSAQAVADALNNLKTTDPEENFKSLSLAAVGTIRGITSQLDQFWLTDGKVTQFPSPAMYGSGDRLSICWAIIGKTPDLALPLESLEKGVMFHACQGMSLMGSTFDPDAQPDVRIFHSCKGSNACRTQGGCGFVQNSQGGGNCSQSVAKPEAGCGLQTMSAPANNKCSTFGGCAVPISASQLFPAAKEGDSYVMQLFNFGPAPNFPSEPLETMAYAEGDAVYDVAWRAYREVQAARGVTVPEDPPPASDMRLAFPPST
;
A
#
# COMPACT_ATOMS: atom_id res chain seq x y z
N MET A 1 -35.48 4.13 20.29
CA MET A 1 -35.40 3.40 19.01
C MET A 1 -35.62 1.93 19.29
N ARG A 2 -36.50 1.27 18.53
CA ARG A 2 -36.67 -0.18 18.60
C ARG A 2 -35.56 -0.80 17.76
N PHE A 3 -34.55 -1.35 18.40
CA PHE A 3 -33.59 -2.23 17.72
C PHE A 3 -34.41 -3.35 17.05
N HIS A 4 -34.28 -3.52 15.74
CA HIS A 4 -34.76 -4.76 15.13
C HIS A 4 -34.00 -5.91 15.79
N ALA A 5 -34.75 -6.85 16.32
CA ALA A 5 -34.23 -7.93 17.10
C ALA A 5 -33.33 -8.79 16.19
N PHE A 6 -32.04 -8.80 16.49
CA PHE A 6 -31.13 -9.83 16.06
C PHE A 6 -31.48 -11.10 16.85
N ASP A 7 -32.66 -11.65 16.59
CA ASP A 7 -33.21 -12.80 17.31
C ASP A 7 -33.29 -13.99 16.35
N LYS A 8 -32.13 -14.57 16.07
CA LYS A 8 -32.01 -15.96 15.66
C LYS A 8 -30.86 -16.62 16.42
N SER A 9 -31.23 -17.66 17.17
CA SER A 9 -30.39 -18.41 18.10
C SER A 9 -29.05 -18.82 17.48
N ARG A 10 -28.00 -18.89 18.31
CA ARG A 10 -26.74 -19.57 17.97
C ARG A 10 -27.03 -20.92 17.29
N VAL A 11 -26.33 -21.23 16.19
CA VAL A 11 -26.49 -22.52 15.51
C VAL A 11 -25.74 -23.58 16.31
N THR A 12 -26.50 -24.31 17.13
CA THR A 12 -26.04 -25.47 17.89
C THR A 12 -26.62 -26.74 17.27
N ASN A 13 -25.85 -27.83 17.20
CA ASN A 13 -26.25 -29.11 16.60
C ASN A 13 -26.39 -29.08 15.07
N ARG A 14 -25.43 -28.47 14.37
CA ARG A 14 -25.36 -28.52 12.89
C ARG A 14 -25.00 -29.94 12.43
N ASP A 15 -25.60 -30.40 11.34
CA ASP A 15 -25.29 -31.72 10.76
C ASP A 15 -23.78 -31.81 10.38
N PRO A 16 -23.02 -32.79 10.90
CA PRO A 16 -21.58 -32.91 10.63
C PRO A 16 -21.20 -33.01 9.15
N LYS A 17 -22.12 -33.36 8.25
CA LYS A 17 -21.84 -33.38 6.80
C LYS A 17 -21.40 -32.02 6.25
N TYR A 18 -21.73 -30.92 6.94
CA TYR A 18 -21.38 -29.56 6.53
C TYR A 18 -19.98 -29.11 6.97
N GLN A 19 -19.26 -29.88 7.78
CA GLN A 19 -17.97 -29.47 8.36
C GLN A 19 -16.98 -28.91 7.32
N GLN A 20 -16.78 -29.62 6.21
CA GLN A 20 -15.84 -29.18 5.17
C GLN A 20 -16.33 -27.94 4.40
N ALA A 21 -17.64 -27.85 4.16
CA ALA A 21 -18.24 -26.67 3.54
C ALA A 21 -18.15 -25.44 4.44
N ASP A 22 -18.36 -25.60 5.75
CA ASP A 22 -18.28 -24.49 6.70
C ASP A 22 -16.83 -23.99 6.87
N ILE A 23 -15.84 -24.90 6.87
CA ILE A 23 -14.41 -24.54 6.83
C ILE A 23 -14.10 -23.74 5.56
N ALA A 24 -14.56 -24.19 4.39
CA ALA A 24 -14.37 -23.50 3.12
C ALA A 24 -15.04 -22.12 3.10
N ALA A 25 -16.25 -22.00 3.64
CA ALA A 25 -16.95 -20.72 3.78
C ALA A 25 -16.20 -19.74 4.68
N VAL A 26 -15.65 -20.20 5.82
CA VAL A 26 -14.82 -19.34 6.68
C VAL A 26 -13.55 -18.89 5.97
N ARG A 27 -12.85 -19.81 5.27
CA ARG A 27 -11.68 -19.48 4.45
C ARG A 27 -12.00 -18.40 3.42
N ALA A 28 -13.09 -18.58 2.69
CA ALA A 28 -13.58 -17.64 1.69
C ALA A 28 -13.89 -16.27 2.31
N MET A 29 -14.60 -16.23 3.44
CA MET A 29 -14.99 -14.97 4.11
C MET A 29 -13.78 -14.19 4.66
N VAL A 30 -12.79 -14.86 5.27
CA VAL A 30 -11.60 -14.15 5.75
C VAL A 30 -10.74 -13.63 4.60
N GLN A 31 -10.72 -14.34 3.46
CA GLN A 31 -10.07 -13.84 2.23
C GLN A 31 -10.87 -12.69 1.61
N ALA A 32 -12.20 -12.72 1.64
CA ALA A 32 -13.05 -11.60 1.23
C ALA A 32 -12.82 -10.36 2.09
N ALA A 33 -12.63 -10.52 3.40
CA ALA A 33 -12.24 -9.44 4.30
C ALA A 33 -10.90 -8.81 3.90
N ILE A 34 -9.86 -9.63 3.71
CA ILE A 34 -8.56 -9.14 3.21
C ILE A 34 -8.72 -8.41 1.87
N ASN A 35 -9.56 -8.94 0.97
CA ASN A 35 -9.78 -8.35 -0.35
C ASN A 35 -10.43 -6.96 -0.27
N VAL A 36 -11.42 -6.76 0.61
CA VAL A 36 -12.08 -5.44 0.72
C VAL A 36 -11.15 -4.41 1.36
N GLU A 37 -10.42 -4.75 2.43
CA GLU A 37 -9.47 -3.79 3.05
C GLU A 37 -8.30 -3.47 2.08
N LEU A 38 -7.91 -4.43 1.22
CA LEU A 38 -6.89 -4.17 0.19
C LEU A 38 -7.43 -3.34 -0.98
N PHE A 39 -8.72 -3.46 -1.29
CA PHE A 39 -9.38 -2.70 -2.35
C PHE A 39 -9.51 -1.21 -1.99
N THR A 40 -9.74 -0.87 -0.72
CA THR A 40 -9.85 0.54 -0.29
C THR A 40 -8.52 1.28 -0.40
N ILE A 41 -7.39 0.60 -0.16
CA ILE A 41 -6.05 1.22 -0.12
C ILE A 41 -5.69 1.94 -1.44
N PRO A 42 -5.63 1.30 -2.63
CA PRO A 42 -5.33 2.03 -3.88
C PRO A 42 -6.43 3.02 -4.27
N LEU A 43 -7.68 2.75 -3.91
CA LEU A 43 -8.81 3.63 -4.20
C LEU A 43 -8.68 4.98 -3.46
N TYR A 44 -8.45 4.93 -2.15
CA TYR A 44 -8.28 6.10 -1.29
C TYR A 44 -6.98 6.82 -1.63
N MET A 45 -5.89 6.06 -1.83
CA MET A 45 -4.59 6.60 -2.21
C MET A 45 -4.64 7.36 -3.56
N THR A 46 -5.31 6.81 -4.58
CA THR A 46 -5.40 7.46 -5.90
C THR A 46 -6.11 8.81 -5.82
N SER A 47 -7.20 8.88 -5.05
CA SER A 47 -7.99 10.10 -4.88
C SER A 47 -7.24 11.11 -4.00
N MET A 48 -6.64 10.67 -2.90
CA MET A 48 -5.82 11.50 -2.01
C MET A 48 -4.68 12.21 -2.76
N TYR A 49 -3.94 11.48 -3.60
CA TYR A 49 -2.83 12.04 -4.36
C TYR A 49 -3.24 12.83 -5.61
N SER A 50 -4.54 12.87 -5.94
CA SER A 50 -5.05 13.80 -6.95
C SER A 50 -5.17 15.24 -6.43
N ILE A 51 -5.18 15.44 -5.11
CA ILE A 51 -5.29 16.75 -4.48
C ILE A 51 -4.04 17.57 -4.84
N GLN A 52 -4.26 18.78 -5.35
CA GLN A 52 -3.18 19.66 -5.77
C GLN A 52 -2.35 20.08 -4.56
N GLY A 53 -1.03 20.02 -4.66
CA GLY A 53 -0.15 20.43 -3.57
C GLY A 53 1.31 20.09 -3.83
N LEU A 54 2.19 20.62 -3.00
CA LEU A 54 3.61 20.38 -3.03
C LEU A 54 4.08 19.89 -1.66
N HIS A 55 5.19 19.18 -1.63
CA HIS A 55 5.85 18.78 -0.39
C HIS A 55 7.35 18.99 -0.46
N GLN A 56 7.97 19.12 0.71
CA GLN A 56 9.42 19.09 0.86
C GLN A 56 9.88 17.68 1.20
N ILE A 57 11.10 17.38 0.80
CA ILE A 57 11.78 16.13 1.10
C ILE A 57 12.87 16.46 2.11
N ASN A 58 12.72 15.94 3.33
CA ASN A 58 13.61 16.24 4.45
C ASN A 58 13.86 15.02 5.33
N ALA A 59 14.94 15.06 6.10
CA ALA A 59 15.32 14.00 7.03
C ALA A 59 16.19 14.57 8.15
N SER A 60 16.36 13.79 9.23
CA SER A 60 17.18 14.18 10.37
C SER A 60 18.60 14.57 9.96
N GLY A 61 18.99 15.81 10.24
CA GLY A 61 20.36 16.28 10.09
C GLY A 61 20.87 16.42 8.65
N THR A 62 19.99 16.44 7.65
CA THR A 62 20.38 16.67 6.25
C THR A 62 19.70 17.91 5.67
N ASP A 63 20.44 18.65 4.84
CA ASP A 63 19.99 19.84 4.12
C ASP A 63 20.10 19.65 2.58
N PHE A 64 20.05 18.40 2.13
CA PHE A 64 20.21 18.00 0.72
C PHE A 64 19.34 18.79 -0.25
N TYR A 65 18.14 19.15 0.20
CA TYR A 65 17.07 19.70 -0.61
C TYR A 65 16.53 21.01 -0.03
N GLN A 66 17.35 21.76 0.71
CA GLN A 66 16.95 23.03 1.30
C GLN A 66 16.27 23.95 0.28
N GLY A 67 15.11 24.50 0.62
CA GLY A 67 14.29 25.36 -0.24
C GLY A 67 13.60 24.66 -1.42
N ARG A 68 13.79 23.34 -1.63
CA ARG A 68 13.21 22.60 -2.76
C ARG A 68 11.86 21.99 -2.41
N TRP A 69 10.97 22.00 -3.40
CA TRP A 69 9.63 21.44 -3.34
C TRP A 69 9.39 20.52 -4.54
N TRP A 70 8.62 19.46 -4.31
CA TRP A 70 8.24 18.48 -5.34
C TRP A 70 6.73 18.40 -5.52
N PRO A 71 6.27 18.04 -6.74
CA PRO A 71 4.87 17.78 -7.02
C PRO A 71 4.29 16.70 -6.12
N GLY A 72 3.12 16.98 -5.54
CA GLY A 72 2.37 16.06 -4.68
C GLY A 72 2.07 16.65 -3.32
N ALA A 73 0.81 16.54 -2.90
CA ALA A 73 0.43 16.88 -1.54
C ALA A 73 0.99 15.86 -0.54
N ALA A 74 1.23 16.32 0.68
CA ALA A 74 1.61 15.50 1.84
C ALA A 74 0.81 15.95 3.05
N ALA A 75 0.77 15.11 4.10
CA ALA A 75 0.09 15.46 5.34
C ALA A 75 0.75 16.70 5.97
N GLN A 76 -0.05 17.62 6.49
CA GLN A 76 0.38 18.93 6.98
C GLN A 76 0.07 19.10 8.47
N VAL A 77 0.87 19.92 9.16
CA VAL A 77 0.56 20.37 10.52
C VAL A 77 -0.38 21.56 10.42
N GLU A 78 -1.54 21.51 11.10
CA GLU A 78 -2.53 22.59 11.14
C GLU A 78 -2.83 23.20 9.75
N PRO A 79 -3.29 22.40 8.76
CA PRO A 79 -3.59 22.92 7.42
C PRO A 79 -4.65 24.01 7.49
N GLN A 80 -4.40 25.12 6.81
CA GLN A 80 -5.28 26.29 6.80
C GLN A 80 -6.24 26.31 5.60
N ASP A 81 -5.95 25.52 4.57
CA ASP A 81 -6.74 25.43 3.34
C ASP A 81 -7.52 24.11 3.24
N ALA A 82 -8.45 24.06 2.28
CA ALA A 82 -9.28 22.88 2.05
C ALA A 82 -8.46 21.68 1.57
N ASN A 83 -7.45 21.89 0.71
CA ASN A 83 -6.61 20.82 0.18
C ASN A 83 -5.86 20.07 1.29
N GLY A 84 -5.20 20.78 2.19
CA GLY A 84 -4.47 20.20 3.32
C GLY A 84 -5.39 19.51 4.32
N GLN A 85 -6.57 20.07 4.59
CA GLN A 85 -7.57 19.43 5.47
C GLN A 85 -8.12 18.13 4.88
N VAL A 86 -8.50 18.14 3.59
CA VAL A 86 -8.98 16.95 2.89
C VAL A 86 -7.87 15.89 2.82
N PHE A 87 -6.63 16.28 2.49
CA PHE A 87 -5.51 15.36 2.45
C PHE A 87 -5.27 14.70 3.81
N ASN A 88 -5.25 15.46 4.91
CA ASN A 88 -5.05 14.91 6.25
C ASN A 88 -6.14 13.93 6.67
N LEU A 89 -7.41 14.22 6.36
CA LEU A 89 -8.54 13.33 6.67
C LEU A 89 -8.40 11.99 5.94
N ILE A 90 -8.16 12.02 4.62
CA ILE A 90 -8.02 10.79 3.82
C ILE A 90 -6.74 10.05 4.20
N PHE A 91 -5.64 10.75 4.47
CA PHE A 91 -4.36 10.15 4.89
C PHE A 91 -4.52 9.34 6.17
N ARG A 92 -5.28 9.85 7.15
CA ARG A 92 -5.57 9.10 8.36
C ARG A 92 -6.31 7.80 8.04
N VAL A 93 -7.43 7.89 7.33
CA VAL A 93 -8.26 6.71 6.98
C VAL A 93 -7.42 5.69 6.23
N PHE A 94 -6.64 6.11 5.25
CA PHE A 94 -5.71 5.25 4.51
C PHE A 94 -4.72 4.47 5.40
N ILE A 95 -4.24 5.07 6.50
CA ILE A 95 -3.36 4.37 7.45
C ILE A 95 -4.15 3.39 8.34
N GLU A 96 -5.39 3.72 8.69
CA GLU A 96 -6.30 2.83 9.44
C GLU A 96 -6.73 1.63 8.58
N GLU A 97 -6.98 1.80 7.28
CA GLU A 97 -7.21 0.68 6.33
C GLU A 97 -6.03 -0.30 6.28
N MET A 98 -4.78 0.18 6.39
CA MET A 98 -3.61 -0.70 6.52
C MET A 98 -3.58 -1.48 7.83
N LEU A 99 -4.09 -0.89 8.92
CA LEU A 99 -4.28 -1.60 10.17
C LEU A 99 -5.36 -2.68 9.98
N HIS A 100 -6.48 -2.37 9.34
CA HIS A 100 -7.57 -3.33 9.08
C HIS A 100 -7.09 -4.51 8.26
N LEU A 101 -6.33 -4.25 7.19
CA LEU A 101 -5.70 -5.28 6.37
C LEU A 101 -4.81 -6.24 7.21
N GLN A 102 -4.02 -5.70 8.14
CA GLN A 102 -3.22 -6.51 9.07
C GLN A 102 -4.11 -7.35 9.99
N LEU A 103 -5.16 -6.75 10.56
CA LEU A 103 -6.05 -7.42 11.50
C LEU A 103 -6.83 -8.57 10.82
N ALA A 104 -7.39 -8.32 9.63
CA ALA A 104 -8.06 -9.33 8.81
C ALA A 104 -7.11 -10.50 8.47
N ALA A 105 -5.86 -10.19 8.11
CA ALA A 105 -4.87 -11.20 7.78
C ALA A 105 -4.40 -12.02 9.00
N ASN A 106 -4.29 -11.41 10.19
CA ASN A 106 -4.00 -12.13 11.42
C ASN A 106 -5.18 -13.04 11.83
N ALA A 107 -6.42 -12.58 11.64
CA ALA A 107 -7.61 -13.40 11.84
C ALA A 107 -7.62 -14.62 10.91
N ALA A 108 -7.33 -14.44 9.62
CA ALA A 108 -7.17 -15.57 8.69
C ALA A 108 -6.07 -16.55 9.15
N SER A 109 -4.91 -16.01 9.56
CA SER A 109 -3.75 -16.80 10.00
C SER A 109 -4.05 -17.65 11.24
N ILE A 110 -4.67 -17.07 12.29
CA ILE A 110 -4.98 -17.83 13.51
C ILE A 110 -6.01 -18.94 13.24
N LEU A 111 -6.96 -18.68 12.33
CA LEU A 111 -8.00 -19.61 11.89
C LEU A 111 -7.48 -20.68 10.92
N GLY A 112 -6.17 -20.69 10.66
CA GLY A 112 -5.51 -21.76 9.90
C GLY A 112 -5.54 -21.57 8.39
N PHE A 113 -5.51 -20.32 7.92
CA PHE A 113 -5.43 -19.98 6.51
C PHE A 113 -4.29 -19.01 6.21
N LYS A 114 -3.79 -19.06 4.98
CA LYS A 114 -2.76 -18.13 4.49
C LYS A 114 -3.42 -16.99 3.71
N PRO A 115 -3.28 -15.73 4.15
CA PRO A 115 -3.78 -14.57 3.41
C PRO A 115 -3.14 -14.46 2.03
N VAL A 116 -3.94 -14.06 1.03
CA VAL A 116 -3.48 -13.77 -0.34
C VAL A 116 -3.82 -12.32 -0.69
N PHE A 117 -2.83 -11.56 -1.17
CA PHE A 117 -2.92 -10.14 -1.55
C PHE A 117 -2.87 -9.94 -3.08
N THR A 118 -2.61 -11.02 -3.83
CA THR A 118 -2.68 -11.06 -5.30
C THR A 118 -3.92 -11.81 -5.80
N SER A 119 -5.01 -11.78 -5.03
CA SER A 119 -6.25 -12.49 -5.35
C SER A 119 -6.81 -12.08 -6.73
N PRO A 120 -7.30 -13.06 -7.53
CA PRO A 120 -7.96 -12.79 -8.82
C PRO A 120 -9.26 -12.00 -8.67
N ALA A 121 -9.81 -11.88 -7.46
CA ALA A 121 -10.95 -11.02 -7.18
C ALA A 121 -10.63 -9.53 -7.39
N LEU A 122 -9.36 -9.14 -7.27
CA LEU A 122 -8.92 -7.74 -7.38
C LEU A 122 -8.01 -7.49 -8.58
N GLN A 123 -7.10 -8.44 -8.86
CA GLN A 123 -5.98 -8.24 -9.77
C GLN A 123 -5.79 -9.43 -10.71
N SER A 124 -5.40 -9.16 -11.96
CA SER A 124 -4.92 -10.21 -12.86
C SER A 124 -3.54 -10.74 -12.45
N GLU A 125 -3.14 -11.89 -13.01
CA GLU A 125 -1.78 -12.43 -12.86
C GLU A 125 -0.68 -11.45 -13.32
N ARG A 126 -1.02 -10.45 -14.14
CA ARG A 126 -0.11 -9.41 -14.63
C ARG A 126 -0.16 -8.11 -13.80
N GLY A 127 -0.84 -8.12 -12.65
CA GLY A 127 -0.90 -6.98 -11.71
C GLY A 127 -1.90 -5.90 -12.09
N ALA A 128 -2.61 -6.03 -13.22
CA ALA A 128 -3.70 -5.13 -13.56
C ALA A 128 -4.85 -5.27 -12.56
N TRP A 129 -5.31 -4.16 -12.00
CA TRP A 129 -6.47 -4.09 -11.13
C TRP A 129 -7.76 -4.14 -11.95
N THR A 130 -8.58 -5.16 -11.73
CA THR A 130 -9.81 -5.41 -12.50
C THR A 130 -11.08 -5.02 -11.75
N CYS A 131 -10.97 -4.70 -10.46
CA CYS A 131 -12.11 -4.37 -9.60
C CYS A 131 -12.58 -2.91 -9.67
N TYR A 132 -11.79 -1.98 -10.23
CA TYR A 132 -12.17 -0.56 -10.36
C TYR A 132 -12.90 -0.23 -11.67
N GLN A 133 -13.68 -1.18 -12.18
CA GLN A 133 -14.45 -1.03 -13.43
C GLN A 133 -15.87 -1.56 -13.23
N GLY A 134 -16.80 -0.68 -12.87
CA GLY A 134 -18.23 -0.99 -12.85
C GLY A 134 -18.92 -0.51 -11.60
N THR A 135 -19.74 -1.37 -11.00
CA THR A 135 -20.67 -1.01 -9.91
C THR A 135 -20.48 -1.86 -8.65
N VAL A 136 -19.52 -2.78 -8.64
CA VAL A 136 -19.38 -3.76 -7.56
C VAL A 136 -18.25 -3.37 -6.63
N ILE A 137 -18.56 -3.17 -5.35
CA ILE A 137 -17.54 -3.20 -4.28
C ILE A 137 -17.27 -4.69 -4.02
N PRO A 138 -16.02 -5.17 -4.16
CA PRO A 138 -15.70 -6.60 -4.03
C PRO A 138 -16.30 -7.21 -2.77
N HIS A 139 -17.04 -8.32 -2.91
CA HIS A 139 -17.73 -9.06 -1.84
C HIS A 139 -18.84 -8.30 -1.10
N VAL A 140 -18.90 -6.96 -1.18
CA VAL A 140 -19.81 -6.15 -0.37
C VAL A 140 -21.12 -5.89 -1.11
N LEU A 141 -21.14 -5.10 -2.17
CA LEU A 141 -22.40 -4.72 -2.82
C LEU A 141 -22.27 -4.40 -4.31
N ASP A 142 -23.40 -4.35 -5.01
CA ASP A 142 -23.50 -3.87 -6.40
C ASP A 142 -24.40 -2.64 -6.42
N PHE A 143 -23.88 -1.48 -6.85
CA PHE A 143 -24.63 -0.23 -6.94
C PHE A 143 -25.82 -0.28 -7.90
N LYS A 144 -25.92 -1.31 -8.76
CA LYS A 144 -27.13 -1.55 -9.56
C LYS A 144 -28.36 -1.85 -8.70
N ASP A 145 -28.17 -2.45 -7.53
CA ASP A 145 -29.25 -2.84 -6.64
C ASP A 145 -29.58 -1.78 -5.59
N VAL A 146 -28.88 -0.64 -5.58
CA VAL A 146 -29.25 0.49 -4.73
C VAL A 146 -30.63 1.04 -5.13
N LYS A 147 -31.47 1.30 -4.12
CA LYS A 147 -32.83 1.84 -4.28
C LYS A 147 -32.81 3.20 -4.96
N GLU A 148 -33.86 3.51 -5.71
CA GLU A 148 -33.97 4.74 -6.51
C GLU A 148 -33.92 6.02 -5.66
N ASP A 149 -34.36 5.96 -4.40
CA ASP A 149 -34.39 7.09 -3.46
C ASP A 149 -33.12 7.21 -2.59
N SER A 150 -32.16 6.29 -2.76
CA SER A 150 -30.90 6.33 -2.02
C SER A 150 -29.93 7.36 -2.59
N VAL A 151 -29.18 8.02 -1.70
CA VAL A 151 -28.10 8.97 -2.05
C VAL A 151 -26.95 8.32 -2.82
N PHE A 152 -26.84 6.99 -2.75
CA PHE A 152 -25.80 6.21 -3.45
C PHE A 152 -26.24 5.70 -4.82
N LYS A 153 -27.43 6.08 -5.29
CA LYS A 153 -27.91 5.66 -6.61
C LYS A 153 -26.98 6.19 -7.71
N GLY A 154 -26.53 5.29 -8.58
CA GLY A 154 -25.71 5.64 -9.75
C GLY A 154 -24.20 5.72 -9.48
N VAL A 155 -23.77 5.55 -8.22
CA VAL A 155 -22.35 5.46 -7.86
C VAL A 155 -21.66 4.36 -8.67
N GLN A 156 -20.45 4.65 -9.13
CA GLN A 156 -19.58 3.72 -9.85
C GLN A 156 -18.36 3.41 -9.00
N VAL A 157 -17.86 2.19 -9.11
CA VAL A 157 -16.59 1.76 -8.53
C VAL A 157 -15.50 1.96 -9.57
N GLN A 158 -14.76 3.06 -9.40
CA GLN A 158 -13.68 3.47 -10.29
C GLN A 158 -12.68 4.38 -9.56
N LEU A 159 -11.47 4.46 -10.09
CA LEU A 159 -10.45 5.39 -9.61
C LEU A 159 -10.68 6.77 -10.25
N GLN A 160 -10.74 7.82 -9.44
CA GLN A 160 -10.84 9.20 -9.93
C GLN A 160 -10.04 10.17 -9.06
N ALA A 161 -9.98 11.42 -9.51
CA ALA A 161 -9.62 12.53 -8.65
C ALA A 161 -10.65 12.69 -7.52
N MET A 162 -10.22 13.26 -6.41
CA MET A 162 -11.09 13.54 -5.26
C MET A 162 -12.16 14.56 -5.67
N ASN A 163 -13.39 14.08 -5.81
CA ASN A 163 -14.55 14.87 -6.21
C ASN A 163 -15.82 14.38 -5.46
N ALA A 164 -16.98 14.97 -5.75
CA ALA A 164 -18.23 14.62 -5.07
C ALA A 164 -18.65 13.16 -5.27
N GLU A 165 -18.45 12.58 -6.45
CA GLU A 165 -18.77 11.18 -6.73
C GLU A 165 -17.81 10.24 -6.01
N GLN A 166 -16.53 10.59 -5.95
CA GLN A 166 -15.53 9.84 -5.21
C GLN A 166 -15.79 9.87 -3.70
N ALA A 167 -16.19 11.02 -3.14
CA ALA A 167 -16.59 11.13 -1.74
C ALA A 167 -17.84 10.29 -1.44
N LYS A 168 -18.82 10.25 -2.35
CA LYS A 168 -20.01 9.38 -2.21
C LYS A 168 -19.64 7.91 -2.25
N LEU A 169 -18.69 7.50 -3.11
CA LEU A 169 -18.20 6.12 -3.12
C LEU A 169 -17.55 5.76 -1.78
N PHE A 170 -16.75 6.66 -1.21
CA PHE A 170 -16.11 6.43 0.10
C PHE A 170 -17.15 6.29 1.20
N LEU A 171 -18.12 7.19 1.27
CA LEU A 171 -19.25 7.09 2.20
C LEU A 171 -20.03 5.77 2.05
N ALA A 172 -20.22 5.30 0.83
CA ALA A 172 -20.93 4.04 0.58
C ALA A 172 -20.14 2.80 1.02
N ILE A 173 -18.80 2.86 0.99
CA ILE A 173 -17.93 1.78 1.48
C ILE A 173 -18.01 1.69 3.01
N GLU A 174 -17.94 2.83 3.69
CA GLU A 174 -17.93 2.93 5.16
C GLU A 174 -19.35 2.92 5.80
N GLU A 175 -20.38 2.65 5.00
CA GLU A 175 -21.78 2.71 5.44
C GLU A 175 -22.12 1.54 6.37
N THR A 176 -22.97 1.81 7.37
CA THR A 176 -23.34 0.79 8.36
C THR A 176 -24.17 -0.35 7.78
N ALA A 177 -24.09 -1.55 8.38
CA ALA A 177 -24.95 -2.67 8.00
C ALA A 177 -26.46 -2.35 8.04
N GLU A 178 -26.90 -1.58 9.05
CA GLU A 178 -28.31 -1.17 9.19
C GLU A 178 -28.75 -0.23 8.04
N ALA A 179 -27.88 0.69 7.63
CA ALA A 179 -28.15 1.56 6.50
C ALA A 179 -28.10 0.79 5.17
N GLY A 180 -27.18 -0.17 5.02
CA GLY A 180 -27.14 -1.08 3.87
C GLY A 180 -28.47 -1.80 3.62
N GLU A 181 -29.07 -2.40 4.67
CA GLU A 181 -30.39 -3.06 4.58
C GLU A 181 -31.50 -2.11 4.11
N LYS A 182 -31.40 -0.83 4.48
CA LYS A 182 -32.35 0.21 4.09
C LYS A 182 -32.12 0.72 2.67
N ASN A 183 -30.88 0.73 2.19
CA ASN A 183 -30.49 1.35 0.92
C ASN A 183 -30.49 0.38 -0.27
N LEU A 184 -30.46 -0.93 -0.03
CA LEU A 184 -30.36 -1.95 -1.08
C LEU A 184 -31.71 -2.63 -1.38
N ASN A 185 -31.96 -2.86 -2.66
CA ASN A 185 -32.88 -3.91 -3.10
C ASN A 185 -32.20 -5.26 -2.84
N ASN A 186 -32.94 -6.20 -2.25
CA ASN A 186 -32.42 -7.54 -1.98
C ASN A 186 -33.14 -8.60 -2.84
N PRO A 187 -32.79 -8.70 -4.13
CA PRO A 187 -33.45 -9.64 -5.03
C PRO A 187 -33.12 -11.08 -4.67
N THR A 188 -34.00 -12.00 -5.02
CA THR A 188 -33.71 -13.44 -4.99
C THR A 188 -32.86 -13.82 -6.20
N ILE A 189 -31.76 -14.52 -5.97
CA ILE A 189 -30.85 -15.05 -6.99
C ILE A 189 -30.79 -16.57 -6.92
N THR A 190 -30.25 -17.19 -7.97
CA THR A 190 -29.88 -18.61 -7.96
C THR A 190 -28.45 -18.76 -7.47
N TYR A 191 -28.24 -19.57 -6.43
CA TYR A 191 -26.92 -19.91 -5.91
C TYR A 191 -26.19 -20.94 -6.78
N PRO A 192 -24.88 -21.12 -6.61
CA PRO A 192 -24.10 -22.07 -7.42
C PRO A 192 -24.60 -23.53 -7.37
N ASP A 193 -25.25 -23.96 -6.29
CA ASP A 193 -25.84 -25.30 -6.16
C ASP A 193 -27.22 -25.45 -6.84
N GLY A 194 -27.74 -24.37 -7.44
CA GLY A 194 -29.04 -24.32 -8.11
C GLY A 194 -30.23 -23.96 -7.21
N THR A 195 -30.03 -23.84 -5.90
CA THR A 195 -31.06 -23.32 -4.99
C THR A 195 -31.23 -21.81 -5.15
N THR A 196 -32.24 -21.22 -4.51
CA THR A 196 -32.49 -19.77 -4.56
C THR A 196 -32.48 -19.16 -3.17
N GLY A 197 -32.03 -17.91 -3.09
CA GLY A 197 -32.04 -17.13 -1.85
C GLY A 197 -31.70 -15.65 -2.11
N PRO A 198 -31.60 -14.84 -1.07
CA PRO A 198 -31.33 -13.41 -1.22
C PRO A 198 -29.92 -13.14 -1.76
N LYS A 199 -29.77 -12.07 -2.55
CA LYS A 199 -28.47 -11.62 -3.06
C LYS A 199 -27.58 -11.04 -1.96
N TYR A 200 -28.20 -10.33 -1.02
CA TYR A 200 -27.56 -9.63 0.10
C TYR A 200 -28.08 -10.13 1.43
N PHE A 201 -27.34 -9.87 2.52
CA PHE A 201 -27.79 -10.16 3.87
C PHE A 201 -28.25 -11.62 4.07
N GLU A 202 -27.64 -12.56 3.34
CA GLU A 202 -27.93 -13.98 3.49
C GLU A 202 -27.55 -14.45 4.91
N GLU A 203 -28.41 -15.25 5.51
CA GLU A 203 -28.19 -15.73 6.87
C GLU A 203 -27.14 -16.85 6.88
N ALA A 204 -26.03 -16.62 7.58
CA ALA A 204 -25.06 -17.67 7.86
C ALA A 204 -25.62 -18.70 8.85
N PRO A 205 -25.32 -20.01 8.69
CA PRO A 205 -24.47 -20.59 7.66
C PRO A 205 -25.16 -20.84 6.32
N PHE A 206 -24.40 -20.72 5.23
CA PHE A 206 -24.83 -20.95 3.86
C PHE A 206 -24.93 -22.45 3.56
N ASN A 207 -26.15 -23.00 3.60
CA ASN A 207 -26.37 -24.44 3.40
C ASN A 207 -26.08 -24.93 1.97
N TRP A 208 -26.02 -24.01 1.02
CA TRP A 208 -25.74 -24.25 -0.39
C TRP A 208 -24.23 -24.22 -0.71
N PHE A 209 -23.40 -23.69 0.21
CA PHE A 209 -21.96 -23.60 -0.01
C PHE A 209 -21.32 -24.99 0.14
N THR A 210 -20.32 -25.30 -0.70
CA THR A 210 -19.65 -26.60 -0.72
C THR A 210 -18.15 -26.48 -0.45
N ALA A 211 -17.47 -27.61 -0.24
CA ALA A 211 -16.05 -27.63 0.12
C ALA A 211 -15.09 -27.22 -1.01
N ASP A 212 -15.56 -27.22 -2.27
CA ASP A 212 -14.82 -26.83 -3.47
C ASP A 212 -15.04 -25.37 -3.88
N MET A 213 -15.94 -24.66 -3.20
CA MET A 213 -16.21 -23.23 -3.43
C MET A 213 -15.19 -22.33 -2.72
N GLY A 214 -14.98 -21.14 -3.28
CA GLY A 214 -14.06 -20.12 -2.78
C GLY A 214 -14.69 -18.75 -2.60
N GLU A 215 -13.85 -17.72 -2.47
CA GLU A 215 -14.27 -16.34 -2.26
C GLU A 215 -15.15 -15.78 -3.38
N ASN A 216 -15.01 -16.27 -4.61
CA ASN A 216 -15.83 -15.83 -5.75
C ASN A 216 -17.24 -16.42 -5.74
N ASP A 217 -17.49 -17.43 -4.91
CA ASP A 217 -18.79 -18.10 -4.78
C ASP A 217 -19.61 -17.58 -3.60
N LEU A 218 -19.07 -16.65 -2.81
CA LEU A 218 -19.78 -16.03 -1.69
C LEU A 218 -20.98 -15.19 -2.17
N PRO A 219 -22.05 -15.09 -1.36
CA PRO A 219 -23.05 -14.06 -1.58
C PRO A 219 -22.42 -12.67 -1.35
N LEU A 220 -23.01 -11.62 -1.93
CA LEU A 220 -22.63 -10.27 -1.55
C LEU A 220 -23.18 -9.95 -0.15
N PHE A 221 -22.42 -9.27 0.68
CA PHE A 221 -22.83 -9.07 2.09
C PHE A 221 -23.76 -7.89 2.34
N GLY A 222 -23.77 -6.90 1.45
CA GLY A 222 -24.51 -5.64 1.56
C GLY A 222 -23.82 -4.55 2.39
N SER A 223 -22.87 -4.92 3.26
CA SER A 223 -21.98 -4.02 4.02
C SER A 223 -20.77 -4.80 4.56
N ILE A 224 -19.68 -4.10 4.90
CA ILE A 224 -18.50 -4.69 5.55
C ILE A 224 -18.90 -5.26 6.92
N GLY A 225 -19.69 -4.53 7.71
CA GLY A 225 -20.22 -5.00 8.99
C GLY A 225 -21.01 -6.31 8.87
N HIS A 226 -21.87 -6.46 7.86
CA HIS A 226 -22.61 -7.71 7.65
C HIS A 226 -21.68 -8.89 7.32
N MET A 227 -20.60 -8.66 6.57
CA MET A 227 -19.60 -9.70 6.31
C MET A 227 -18.97 -10.21 7.61
N TYR A 228 -18.53 -9.32 8.50
CA TYR A 228 -17.96 -9.72 9.79
C TYR A 228 -18.99 -10.37 10.73
N LYS A 229 -20.25 -9.95 10.66
CA LYS A 229 -21.38 -10.60 11.36
C LYS A 229 -21.64 -12.03 10.86
N SER A 230 -21.54 -12.26 9.55
CA SER A 230 -21.63 -13.60 8.96
C SER A 230 -20.45 -14.47 9.39
N LEU A 231 -19.22 -13.94 9.34
CA LEU A 231 -18.03 -14.63 9.85
C LEU A 231 -18.20 -15.05 11.31
N TRP A 232 -18.65 -14.14 12.17
CA TRP A 232 -18.90 -14.46 13.59
C TRP A 232 -19.92 -15.60 13.76
N SER A 233 -21.00 -15.58 12.98
CA SER A 233 -22.03 -16.62 13.06
C SER A 233 -21.51 -18.01 12.72
N TYR A 234 -20.53 -18.12 11.82
CA TYR A 234 -19.83 -19.38 11.55
C TYR A 234 -18.94 -19.81 12.72
N LEU A 235 -18.17 -18.89 13.32
CA LEU A 235 -17.28 -19.21 14.44
C LEU A 235 -18.01 -19.76 15.67
N GLU A 236 -19.31 -19.50 15.81
CA GLU A 236 -20.13 -19.99 16.91
C GLU A 236 -20.73 -21.40 16.72
N ILE A 237 -20.58 -21.99 15.52
CA ILE A 237 -21.19 -23.27 15.15
C ILE A 237 -20.65 -24.43 16.00
N THR A 238 -21.57 -25.27 16.48
CA THR A 238 -21.27 -26.61 17.01
C THR A 238 -22.02 -27.68 16.25
N TYR A 239 -21.42 -28.86 16.10
CA TYR A 239 -21.97 -29.98 15.34
C TYR A 239 -22.70 -31.00 16.21
N ASP A 240 -23.69 -31.67 15.62
CA ASP A 240 -24.40 -32.80 16.22
C ASP A 240 -23.60 -34.10 16.03
N ASP A 241 -22.41 -34.15 16.62
CA ASP A 241 -21.60 -35.35 16.75
C ASP A 241 -21.43 -35.75 18.22
N ALA A 242 -20.82 -36.91 18.45
CA ALA A 242 -20.65 -37.47 19.79
C ALA A 242 -19.82 -36.57 20.73
N ASP A 243 -18.92 -35.76 20.14
CA ASP A 243 -17.99 -34.91 20.87
C ASP A 243 -18.45 -33.44 20.93
N GLN A 244 -19.59 -33.11 20.30
CA GLN A 244 -20.11 -31.74 20.14
C GLN A 244 -19.05 -30.79 19.58
N THR A 245 -18.32 -31.25 18.56
CA THR A 245 -17.20 -30.52 17.97
C THR A 245 -17.62 -29.11 17.56
N SER A 246 -16.77 -28.11 17.82
CA SER A 246 -16.99 -26.75 17.33
C SER A 246 -16.29 -26.51 15.99
N LEU A 247 -16.86 -25.66 15.13
CA LEU A 247 -16.18 -25.26 13.89
C LEU A 247 -14.84 -24.56 14.20
N LEU A 248 -14.80 -23.76 15.27
CA LEU A 248 -13.56 -23.12 15.71
C LEU A 248 -12.46 -24.15 15.99
N ASP A 249 -12.76 -25.25 16.68
CA ASP A 249 -11.76 -26.29 16.96
C ASP A 249 -11.27 -26.96 15.68
N LEU A 250 -12.15 -27.17 14.69
CA LEU A 250 -11.77 -27.72 13.38
C LEU A 250 -10.88 -26.75 12.59
N LEU A 251 -11.14 -25.45 12.67
CA LEU A 251 -10.31 -24.40 12.05
C LEU A 251 -8.92 -24.36 12.69
N LEU A 252 -8.83 -24.49 14.01
CA LEU A 252 -7.55 -24.52 14.72
C LEU A 252 -6.71 -25.77 14.45
N GLN A 253 -7.32 -26.84 13.94
CA GLN A 253 -6.64 -28.06 13.52
C GLN A 253 -6.11 -28.00 12.07
N GLN A 254 -6.43 -26.95 11.31
CA GLN A 254 -5.95 -26.83 9.93
C GLN A 254 -4.42 -26.73 9.86
N PRO A 255 -3.78 -27.44 8.91
CA PRO A 255 -2.32 -27.51 8.82
C PRO A 255 -1.67 -26.22 8.29
N GLU A 256 -2.46 -25.34 7.66
CA GLU A 256 -1.97 -24.13 6.99
C GLU A 256 -1.99 -22.90 7.90
N VAL A 257 -1.17 -22.91 8.94
CA VAL A 257 -1.08 -21.75 9.84
C VAL A 257 -0.20 -20.66 9.21
N GLY A 258 -0.76 -19.47 8.98
CA GLY A 258 -0.01 -18.26 8.62
C GLY A 258 0.67 -17.64 9.85
N GLU A 259 1.66 -16.78 9.60
CA GLU A 259 2.27 -15.96 10.64
C GLU A 259 1.41 -14.74 10.97
N GLN A 260 1.24 -14.46 12.27
CA GLN A 260 0.57 -13.24 12.71
C GLN A 260 1.59 -12.15 13.00
N ARG A 261 1.29 -10.90 12.62
CA ARG A 261 2.26 -9.79 12.72
C ARG A 261 1.64 -8.49 13.19
N ASP A 262 2.49 -7.61 13.72
CA ASP A 262 2.05 -6.37 14.34
C ASP A 262 2.98 -5.19 14.04
N GLN A 263 2.84 -4.62 12.85
CA GLN A 263 3.63 -3.49 12.38
C GLN A 263 3.38 -2.22 13.20
N PHE A 264 2.15 -2.02 13.67
CA PHE A 264 1.71 -0.79 14.35
C PHE A 264 2.01 -0.79 15.86
N ASN A 265 2.17 -1.96 16.49
CA ASN A 265 2.44 -2.04 17.93
C ASN A 265 3.72 -2.80 18.30
N GLN A 266 4.59 -3.12 17.34
CA GLN A 266 5.87 -3.80 17.60
C GLN A 266 6.83 -3.05 18.52
N ASN A 267 6.76 -1.72 18.61
CA ASN A 267 7.65 -0.95 19.47
C ASN A 267 7.17 -1.01 20.93
N ALA A 268 7.88 -1.76 21.76
CA ALA A 268 7.50 -2.06 23.15
C ALA A 268 7.32 -0.82 24.05
N GLY A 269 7.84 0.35 23.67
CA GLY A 269 7.64 1.62 24.38
C GLY A 269 6.63 2.57 23.74
N TYR A 270 6.32 2.37 22.45
CA TYR A 270 5.53 3.29 21.63
C TYR A 270 4.59 2.49 20.73
N ARG A 271 3.50 1.98 21.30
CA ARG A 271 2.43 1.32 20.54
C ARG A 271 1.53 2.36 19.90
N GLU A 272 1.36 2.31 18.57
CA GLU A 272 0.51 3.28 17.87
C GLU A 272 -0.96 3.12 18.24
N TYR A 273 -1.45 1.87 18.36
CA TYR A 273 -2.82 1.52 18.75
C TYR A 273 -2.78 0.60 19.98
N PRO A 274 -2.51 1.14 21.19
CA PRO A 274 -2.23 0.32 22.37
C PRO A 274 -3.40 -0.55 22.85
N GLY A 275 -4.65 -0.19 22.54
CA GLY A 275 -5.82 -0.99 22.89
C GLY A 275 -6.24 -2.01 21.81
N VAL A 276 -5.54 -2.05 20.67
CA VAL A 276 -5.69 -3.08 19.63
C VAL A 276 -4.65 -4.17 19.87
N ASN A 277 -5.11 -5.37 20.18
CA ASN A 277 -4.25 -6.56 20.23
C ASN A 277 -4.26 -7.24 18.87
N ALA A 278 -3.29 -6.91 18.02
CA ALA A 278 -3.29 -7.38 16.64
C ALA A 278 -2.93 -8.87 16.51
N THR A 279 -2.11 -9.42 17.42
CA THR A 279 -1.75 -10.84 17.44
C THR A 279 -2.57 -11.61 18.47
N LEU A 280 -3.10 -12.76 18.04
CA LEU A 280 -4.03 -13.59 18.78
C LEU A 280 -3.36 -14.87 19.30
N ALA A 281 -3.82 -15.37 20.44
CA ALA A 281 -3.38 -16.64 21.01
C ALA A 281 -4.48 -17.70 20.95
N ARG A 282 -4.12 -18.94 20.55
CA ARG A 282 -4.97 -20.14 20.59
C ARG A 282 -5.19 -20.59 22.04
N LYS A 283 -6.03 -19.85 22.76
CA LYS A 283 -6.43 -20.09 24.14
C LYS A 283 -7.94 -20.01 24.24
N ASP A 284 -8.51 -20.36 25.39
CA ASP A 284 -9.94 -20.25 25.67
C ASP A 284 -10.51 -18.83 25.45
N THR A 285 -9.64 -17.81 25.43
CA THR A 285 -9.98 -16.41 25.14
C THR A 285 -9.97 -16.06 23.65
N LEU A 286 -9.77 -17.00 22.72
CA LEU A 286 -9.63 -16.69 21.29
C LEU A 286 -10.87 -15.98 20.72
N MET A 287 -12.08 -16.42 21.08
CA MET A 287 -13.31 -15.74 20.68
C MET A 287 -13.36 -14.28 21.17
N GLU A 288 -12.89 -14.01 22.38
CA GLU A 288 -12.79 -12.65 22.91
C GLU A 288 -11.72 -11.82 22.17
N GLN A 289 -10.67 -12.45 21.67
CA GLN A 289 -9.65 -11.75 20.89
C GLN A 289 -10.13 -11.48 19.45
N LEU A 290 -10.81 -12.43 18.81
CA LEU A 290 -11.39 -12.28 17.47
C LEU A 290 -12.48 -11.21 17.43
N ILE A 291 -13.34 -11.13 18.46
CA ILE A 291 -14.35 -10.05 18.52
C ILE A 291 -13.68 -8.68 18.67
N ASN A 292 -12.55 -8.55 19.37
CA ASN A 292 -11.80 -7.28 19.44
C ASN A 292 -11.23 -6.87 18.08
N ILE A 293 -10.83 -7.82 17.22
CA ILE A 293 -10.42 -7.51 15.84
C ILE A 293 -11.62 -6.97 15.05
N ILE A 294 -12.75 -7.67 15.09
CA ILE A 294 -13.97 -7.24 14.40
C ILE A 294 -14.42 -5.86 14.89
N ASP A 295 -14.33 -5.62 16.20
CA ASP A 295 -14.64 -4.33 16.83
C ASP A 295 -13.72 -3.23 16.30
N ALA A 296 -12.40 -3.45 16.32
CA ALA A 296 -11.43 -2.45 15.85
C ALA A 296 -11.66 -2.05 14.38
N ILE A 297 -11.95 -3.02 13.51
CA ILE A 297 -12.20 -2.76 12.08
C ILE A 297 -13.52 -2.01 11.90
N THR A 298 -14.62 -2.56 12.42
CA THR A 298 -15.96 -2.00 12.16
C THR A 298 -16.28 -0.73 12.96
N ASP A 299 -15.61 -0.49 14.08
CA ASP A 299 -15.74 0.75 14.86
C ASP A 299 -14.95 1.90 14.22
N GLN A 300 -13.75 1.65 13.70
CA GLN A 300 -12.99 2.67 12.96
C GLN A 300 -13.64 3.00 11.62
N GLY A 301 -14.17 2.01 10.89
CA GLY A 301 -14.88 2.23 9.63
C GLY A 301 -16.24 2.91 9.81
N GLU A 302 -17.16 2.25 10.52
CA GLU A 302 -18.60 2.59 10.54
C GLU A 302 -19.04 3.35 11.82
N GLY A 303 -18.13 3.62 12.78
CA GLY A 303 -18.39 4.44 13.98
C GLY A 303 -19.15 3.78 15.13
N ARG A 304 -19.92 2.73 14.84
CA ARG A 304 -20.59 1.82 15.80
C ARG A 304 -20.81 0.48 15.10
N GLY A 305 -19.74 -0.28 14.99
CA GLY A 305 -19.70 -1.55 14.25
C GLY A 305 -20.74 -2.59 14.70
N VAL A 306 -20.70 -3.78 14.10
CA VAL A 306 -21.67 -4.86 14.39
C VAL A 306 -21.52 -5.49 15.79
N VAL A 307 -20.47 -5.13 16.52
CA VAL A 307 -20.10 -5.76 17.80
C VAL A 307 -21.11 -5.60 18.93
N PRO A 308 -21.85 -4.49 19.12
CA PRO A 308 -22.95 -4.43 20.08
C PRO A 308 -24.01 -5.52 19.84
N GLN A 309 -24.32 -5.82 18.57
CA GLN A 309 -25.27 -6.88 18.21
C GLN A 309 -24.69 -8.26 18.54
N ILE A 310 -23.41 -8.47 18.24
CA ILE A 310 -22.68 -9.70 18.57
C ILE A 310 -22.60 -9.92 20.10
N ARG A 311 -22.21 -8.91 20.87
CA ARG A 311 -22.10 -8.97 22.34
C ARG A 311 -23.43 -9.21 23.02
N GLN A 312 -24.52 -8.62 22.50
CA GLN A 312 -25.87 -8.88 22.97
C GLN A 312 -26.24 -10.37 22.79
N ARG A 313 -25.95 -10.97 21.62
CA ARG A 313 -26.13 -12.41 21.38
C ARG A 313 -25.29 -13.26 22.34
N TRP A 314 -24.08 -12.81 22.67
CA TRP A 314 -23.14 -13.51 23.53
C TRP A 314 -23.36 -13.27 25.04
N ASN A 315 -24.42 -12.55 25.42
CA ASN A 315 -24.75 -12.17 26.81
C ASN A 315 -23.58 -11.50 27.57
N ARG A 316 -22.81 -10.65 26.87
CA ARG A 316 -21.72 -9.84 27.46
C ARG A 316 -22.12 -8.37 27.49
N PRO A 317 -21.70 -7.59 28.50
CA PRO A 317 -22.05 -6.18 28.59
C PRO A 317 -21.52 -5.38 27.39
N VAL A 318 -22.39 -4.51 26.87
CA VAL A 318 -22.09 -3.58 25.77
C VAL A 318 -21.62 -2.26 26.38
N LEU A 319 -20.43 -1.78 25.99
CA LEU A 319 -19.95 -0.42 26.27
C LEU A 319 -19.98 0.33 24.94
N MET A 320 -20.89 1.30 24.78
CA MET A 320 -21.02 2.10 23.55
C MET A 320 -20.33 3.46 23.72
N ARG A 321 -19.39 3.81 22.83
CA ARG A 321 -18.85 5.16 22.57
C ARG A 321 -18.53 5.27 21.06
N ALA A 322 -18.51 6.47 20.48
CA ALA A 322 -17.88 6.73 19.16
C ALA A 322 -16.38 6.39 19.24
N VAL A 323 -15.71 6.10 18.09
CA VAL A 323 -14.45 5.34 17.98
C VAL A 323 -13.87 5.07 19.35
N SER A 324 -14.19 3.90 19.91
CA SER A 324 -13.88 3.55 21.29
C SER A 324 -12.45 3.99 21.55
N GLY A 325 -12.20 4.77 22.61
CA GLY A 325 -10.85 5.24 22.92
C GLY A 325 -9.80 4.11 23.01
N GLN A 326 -10.26 2.85 23.09
CA GLN A 326 -9.47 1.65 22.92
C GLN A 326 -8.80 1.50 21.53
N PHE A 327 -9.47 1.89 20.45
CA PHE A 327 -9.01 1.71 19.07
C PHE A 327 -8.40 2.99 18.48
N GLN A 328 -8.30 4.07 19.25
CA GLN A 328 -7.65 5.30 18.81
C GLN A 328 -6.11 5.21 18.88
N VAL A 329 -5.46 6.07 18.10
CA VAL A 329 -4.01 6.25 18.14
C VAL A 329 -3.51 6.83 19.47
N ASN A 330 -2.29 6.47 19.84
CA ASN A 330 -1.54 7.09 20.95
C ASN A 330 -0.67 8.25 20.44
N ALA A 331 -0.97 9.47 20.89
CA ALA A 331 -0.26 10.67 20.44
C ALA A 331 1.25 10.64 20.72
N ALA A 332 1.65 10.22 21.93
CA ALA A 332 3.07 10.16 22.30
C ALA A 332 3.84 9.11 21.47
N ALA A 333 3.19 8.00 21.12
CA ALA A 333 3.77 7.03 20.19
C ALA A 333 3.97 7.62 18.80
N LEU A 334 2.96 8.33 18.27
CA LEU A 334 3.06 8.93 16.94
C LEU A 334 4.10 10.05 16.85
N GLU A 335 4.18 10.94 17.83
CA GLU A 335 5.21 11.98 17.91
C GLU A 335 6.64 11.40 18.00
N HIS A 336 6.78 10.22 18.62
CA HIS A 336 8.06 9.53 18.72
C HIS A 336 8.44 8.79 17.43
N LEU A 337 7.50 8.02 16.88
CA LEU A 337 7.73 7.12 15.74
C LEU A 337 7.78 7.85 14.39
N TYR A 338 7.10 9.00 14.29
CA TYR A 338 7.02 9.81 13.07
C TYR A 338 7.56 11.22 13.33
N PRO A 339 8.87 11.37 13.60
CA PRO A 339 9.47 12.67 13.77
C PRO A 339 9.38 13.49 12.48
N GLY A 340 9.08 14.78 12.61
CA GLY A 340 9.10 15.73 11.50
C GLY A 340 10.40 16.51 11.47
N TYR A 341 10.81 16.97 10.29
CA TYR A 341 11.99 17.81 10.12
C TYR A 341 11.66 19.00 9.21
N ASP A 342 12.37 20.10 9.41
CA ASP A 342 12.40 21.21 8.44
C ASP A 342 13.36 20.89 7.27
N ASP A 343 13.48 21.80 6.33
CA ASP A 343 14.32 21.64 5.13
C ASP A 343 15.83 21.76 5.39
N GLN A 344 16.23 21.99 6.64
CA GLN A 344 17.61 21.98 7.13
C GLN A 344 17.89 20.74 8.01
N GLY A 345 16.89 19.86 8.17
CA GLY A 345 16.99 18.65 8.96
C GLY A 345 16.86 18.86 10.47
N ASN A 346 16.40 20.03 10.92
CA ASN A 346 16.09 20.27 12.32
C ASN A 346 14.74 19.64 12.68
N ARG A 347 14.67 19.02 13.86
CA ARG A 347 13.46 18.35 14.32
C ARG A 347 12.33 19.34 14.60
N LEU A 348 11.16 19.09 14.02
CA LEU A 348 9.92 19.81 14.29
C LEU A 348 9.21 19.26 15.55
N PRO A 349 8.34 20.06 16.20
CA PRO A 349 7.56 19.60 17.35
C PRO A 349 6.67 18.40 17.02
N ILE A 350 6.07 18.40 15.82
CA ILE A 350 5.20 17.35 15.32
C ILE A 350 5.33 17.26 13.80
N SER A 351 5.21 16.07 13.24
CA SER A 351 5.15 15.87 11.78
C SER A 351 3.72 15.98 11.26
N GLY A 352 3.56 16.31 9.98
CA GLY A 352 2.25 16.27 9.33
C GLY A 352 1.55 14.91 9.45
N PRO A 353 2.23 13.77 9.17
CA PRO A 353 1.66 12.44 9.38
C PRO A 353 1.18 12.18 10.81
N ALA A 354 1.96 12.56 11.83
CA ALA A 354 1.54 12.42 13.23
C ALA A 354 0.33 13.32 13.54
N PHE A 355 0.37 14.58 13.09
CA PHE A 355 -0.71 15.54 13.30
C PHE A 355 -2.02 15.06 12.69
N ALA A 356 -2.02 14.64 11.42
CA ALA A 356 -3.22 14.17 10.72
C ALA A 356 -3.91 13.02 11.48
N ARG A 357 -3.12 12.07 11.99
CA ARG A 357 -3.61 10.91 12.73
C ARG A 357 -4.07 11.26 14.15
N ILE A 358 -3.40 12.17 14.84
CA ILE A 358 -3.77 12.59 16.21
C ILE A 358 -4.99 13.49 16.21
N HIS A 359 -5.02 14.49 15.32
CA HIS A 359 -6.01 15.57 15.35
C HIS A 359 -7.42 15.07 15.01
N TYR A 360 -7.53 14.09 14.10
CA TYR A 360 -8.81 13.55 13.64
C TYR A 360 -9.20 12.22 14.30
N LYS A 361 -8.42 11.71 15.27
CA LYS A 361 -8.57 10.36 15.84
C LYS A 361 -9.94 9.99 16.42
N ASP A 362 -10.76 10.99 16.76
CA ASP A 362 -12.07 10.81 17.39
C ASP A 362 -13.19 10.57 16.36
N LEU A 363 -12.89 10.67 15.06
CA LEU A 363 -13.84 10.44 13.98
C LEU A 363 -13.73 9.00 13.48
N ASP A 364 -14.81 8.38 13.07
CA ASP A 364 -14.72 7.17 12.22
C ASP A 364 -14.45 7.53 10.75
N HIS A 365 -14.30 6.54 9.88
CA HIS A 365 -14.03 6.77 8.46
C HIS A 365 -15.21 7.45 7.77
N TYR A 366 -16.45 7.07 8.10
CA TYR A 366 -17.66 7.69 7.56
C TYR A 366 -17.71 9.20 7.89
N GLU A 367 -17.53 9.57 9.15
CA GLU A 367 -17.48 10.95 9.64
C GLU A 367 -16.32 11.73 9.01
N CYS A 368 -15.16 11.08 8.76
CA CYS A 368 -14.08 11.68 7.99
C CYS A 368 -14.53 12.02 6.57
N PHE A 369 -15.20 11.10 5.88
CA PHE A 369 -15.63 11.31 4.50
C PHE A 369 -16.83 12.26 4.36
N GLU A 370 -17.69 12.40 5.37
CA GLU A 370 -18.71 13.47 5.43
C GLU A 370 -18.06 14.86 5.49
N LYS A 371 -16.99 14.99 6.29
CA LYS A 371 -16.19 16.22 6.34
C LYS A 371 -15.48 16.49 5.02
N VAL A 372 -14.90 15.45 4.40
CA VAL A 372 -14.30 15.56 3.07
C VAL A 372 -15.35 16.06 2.07
N GLN A 373 -16.54 15.45 2.02
CA GLN A 373 -17.62 15.85 1.11
C GLN A 373 -18.00 17.33 1.27
N SER A 374 -17.94 17.86 2.49
CA SER A 374 -18.18 19.28 2.78
C SER A 374 -17.03 20.17 2.32
N LEU A 375 -15.78 19.79 2.63
CA LEU A 375 -14.58 20.57 2.32
C LEU A 375 -14.30 20.68 0.81
N ILE A 376 -14.60 19.64 0.03
CA ILE A 376 -14.40 19.68 -1.43
C ILE A 376 -15.37 20.64 -2.15
N GLN A 377 -16.36 21.19 -1.45
CA GLN A 377 -17.22 22.26 -1.98
C GLN A 377 -16.60 23.66 -1.82
N ASP A 378 -15.50 23.77 -1.08
CA ASP A 378 -14.75 25.02 -0.98
C ASP A 378 -14.23 25.42 -2.38
N PRO A 379 -14.51 26.64 -2.87
CA PRO A 379 -14.01 27.09 -4.17
C PRO A 379 -12.47 27.10 -4.29
N ALA A 380 -11.75 27.10 -3.16
CA ALA A 380 -10.29 27.00 -3.12
C ALA A 380 -9.79 25.54 -3.16
N PHE A 381 -10.67 24.54 -2.98
CA PHE A 381 -10.29 23.15 -3.18
C PHE A 381 -9.97 22.90 -4.65
N GLN A 382 -8.82 22.28 -4.90
CA GLN A 382 -8.34 22.00 -6.26
C GLN A 382 -7.63 20.67 -6.36
N THR A 383 -7.95 19.90 -7.39
CA THR A 383 -7.22 18.69 -7.80
C THR A 383 -6.35 18.96 -9.03
N TRP A 384 -5.40 18.06 -9.31
CA TRP A 384 -4.48 18.21 -10.43
C TRP A 384 -5.18 18.24 -11.79
N ASP A 385 -6.17 17.39 -12.03
CA ASP A 385 -6.97 17.43 -13.27
C ASP A 385 -7.63 18.81 -13.50
N GLN A 386 -8.14 19.42 -12.43
CA GLN A 386 -8.70 20.78 -12.48
C GLN A 386 -7.62 21.84 -12.72
N TRP A 387 -6.44 21.72 -12.09
CA TRP A 387 -5.31 22.60 -12.36
C TRP A 387 -4.85 22.49 -13.81
N HIS A 388 -4.76 21.27 -14.36
CA HIS A 388 -4.35 21.00 -15.73
C HIS A 388 -5.42 21.41 -16.77
N ALA A 389 -6.68 21.56 -16.37
CA ALA A 389 -7.77 22.02 -17.24
C ALA A 389 -7.61 23.49 -17.67
N ASN A 390 -6.87 24.30 -16.91
CA ASN A 390 -6.47 25.64 -17.35
C ASN A 390 -5.22 25.54 -18.26
N PRO A 391 -5.30 25.87 -19.56
CA PRO A 391 -4.15 25.78 -20.47
C PRO A 391 -3.02 26.77 -20.16
N GLU A 392 -3.27 27.80 -19.36
CA GLU A 392 -2.25 28.77 -18.94
C GLU A 392 -1.37 28.23 -17.80
N ASN A 393 -1.86 27.21 -17.07
CA ASN A 393 -1.13 26.60 -15.98
C ASN A 393 0.05 25.78 -16.51
N ARG A 394 1.24 26.09 -16.00
CA ARG A 394 2.50 25.44 -16.32
C ARG A 394 3.39 25.39 -15.09
N TRP A 395 4.26 24.39 -15.04
CA TRP A 395 5.28 24.30 -14.01
C TRP A 395 6.30 25.43 -14.18
N THR A 396 6.72 26.04 -13.08
CA THR A 396 7.73 27.09 -13.06
C THR A 396 8.76 26.82 -11.97
N ALA A 397 9.99 27.33 -12.14
CA ALA A 397 11.02 27.19 -11.13
C ALA A 397 10.60 27.77 -9.76
N ALA A 398 9.82 28.86 -9.76
CA ALA A 398 9.33 29.50 -8.53
C ALA A 398 8.36 28.62 -7.73
N MET A 399 7.66 27.67 -8.37
CA MET A 399 6.84 26.69 -7.65
C MET A 399 7.72 25.66 -6.91
N LEU A 400 8.87 25.32 -7.48
CA LEU A 400 9.74 24.23 -6.99
C LEU A 400 10.91 24.73 -6.12
N ASN A 401 11.15 26.04 -6.11
CA ASN A 401 12.14 26.73 -5.27
C ASN A 401 11.69 28.19 -5.06
N PRO A 402 10.67 28.42 -4.22
CA PRO A 402 10.04 29.74 -4.08
C PRO A 402 10.99 30.80 -3.50
N GLU A 403 11.93 30.39 -2.66
CA GLU A 403 12.93 31.27 -2.05
C GLU A 403 14.20 31.43 -2.91
N ASN A 404 14.27 30.70 -4.04
CA ASN A 404 15.45 30.62 -4.90
C ASN A 404 16.73 30.27 -4.13
N THR A 405 16.61 29.36 -3.16
CA THR A 405 17.73 28.91 -2.34
C THR A 405 18.69 28.07 -3.19
N PRO A 406 19.98 28.43 -3.28
CA PRO A 406 20.95 27.66 -4.05
C PRO A 406 21.28 26.34 -3.34
N SER A 407 21.34 25.24 -4.10
CA SER A 407 21.85 23.97 -3.59
C SER A 407 23.37 23.97 -3.55
N LYS A 408 23.95 23.47 -2.45
CA LYS A 408 25.39 23.16 -2.39
C LYS A 408 25.74 21.78 -2.99
N TYR A 409 24.73 20.96 -3.26
CA TYR A 409 24.85 19.62 -3.87
C TYR A 409 24.61 19.66 -5.38
N ASN A 410 25.17 18.69 -6.09
CA ASN A 410 24.98 18.51 -7.53
C ASN A 410 23.61 17.91 -7.83
N ILE A 411 22.56 18.73 -7.75
CA ILE A 411 21.18 18.37 -8.12
C ILE A 411 20.66 19.28 -9.24
N PRO A 412 19.73 18.82 -10.09
CA PRO A 412 19.13 19.64 -11.14
C PRO A 412 18.52 20.93 -10.60
N SER A 413 18.63 22.01 -11.39
CA SER A 413 18.00 23.29 -11.06
C SER A 413 16.47 23.17 -11.04
N ALA A 414 15.80 24.03 -10.27
CA ALA A 414 14.34 24.09 -10.27
C ALA A 414 13.76 24.38 -11.67
N GLN A 415 14.48 25.13 -12.51
CA GLN A 415 14.09 25.36 -13.89
C GLN A 415 14.16 24.07 -14.72
N ALA A 416 15.24 23.29 -14.62
CA ALA A 416 15.36 22.03 -15.35
C ALA A 416 14.26 21.03 -14.95
N VAL A 417 13.91 20.96 -13.66
CA VAL A 417 12.79 20.13 -13.19
C VAL A 417 11.46 20.64 -13.74
N ALA A 418 11.21 21.95 -13.71
CA ALA A 418 9.98 22.54 -14.25
C ALA A 418 9.84 22.30 -15.77
N ASP A 419 10.93 22.46 -16.52
CA ASP A 419 10.97 22.19 -17.95
C ASP A 419 10.66 20.71 -18.25
N ALA A 420 11.28 19.79 -17.50
CA ALA A 420 11.01 18.36 -17.62
C ALA A 420 9.55 18.00 -17.32
N LEU A 421 8.95 18.55 -16.26
CA LEU A 421 7.53 18.34 -15.93
C LEU A 421 6.61 18.82 -17.07
N ASN A 422 6.91 19.99 -17.66
CA ASN A 422 6.15 20.50 -18.79
C ASN A 422 6.35 19.65 -20.05
N ASN A 423 7.60 19.25 -20.35
CA ASN A 423 7.93 18.43 -21.52
C ASN A 423 7.23 17.07 -21.47
N LEU A 424 7.19 16.40 -20.31
CA LEU A 424 6.51 15.11 -20.16
C LEU A 424 5.00 15.20 -20.46
N LYS A 425 4.38 16.36 -20.21
CA LYS A 425 2.98 16.62 -20.55
C LYS A 425 2.78 16.89 -22.04
N THR A 426 3.77 17.44 -22.75
CA THR A 426 3.61 17.90 -24.13
C THR A 426 4.21 16.96 -25.19
N THR A 427 5.26 16.24 -24.84
CA THR A 427 6.00 15.34 -25.72
C THR A 427 5.54 13.91 -25.45
N ASP A 428 5.01 13.22 -26.46
CA ASP A 428 4.49 11.84 -26.36
C ASP A 428 3.59 11.59 -25.12
N PRO A 429 2.58 12.44 -24.86
CA PRO A 429 1.82 12.43 -23.60
C PRO A 429 1.15 11.10 -23.28
N GLU A 430 0.71 10.34 -24.28
CA GLU A 430 0.07 9.05 -24.08
C GLU A 430 1.08 7.96 -23.66
N GLU A 431 2.30 7.96 -24.21
CA GLU A 431 3.36 7.03 -23.80
C GLU A 431 3.91 7.39 -22.42
N ASN A 432 4.04 8.68 -22.09
CA ASN A 432 4.41 9.12 -20.76
C ASN A 432 3.34 8.75 -19.73
N PHE A 433 2.06 8.98 -20.05
CA PHE A 433 0.94 8.56 -19.19
C PHE A 433 0.92 7.05 -18.94
N LYS A 434 1.11 6.26 -19.99
CA LYS A 434 1.21 4.79 -19.89
C LYS A 434 2.39 4.38 -19.01
N SER A 435 3.56 5.00 -19.19
CA SER A 435 4.78 4.71 -18.42
C SER A 435 4.61 5.04 -16.92
N LEU A 436 4.02 6.20 -16.61
CA LEU A 436 3.72 6.62 -15.24
C LEU A 436 2.65 5.71 -14.58
N SER A 437 1.64 5.30 -15.34
CA SER A 437 0.62 4.35 -14.87
C SER A 437 1.22 2.97 -14.59
N LEU A 438 2.07 2.45 -15.47
CA LEU A 438 2.80 1.19 -15.24
C LEU A 438 3.76 1.30 -14.04
N ALA A 439 4.31 2.47 -13.74
CA ALA A 439 5.10 2.70 -12.52
C ALA A 439 4.28 2.53 -11.24
N ALA A 440 3.04 3.03 -11.24
CA ALA A 440 2.11 2.83 -10.14
C ALA A 440 1.70 1.35 -10.03
N VAL A 441 1.32 0.70 -11.13
CA VAL A 441 0.95 -0.73 -11.15
C VAL A 441 2.10 -1.61 -10.65
N GLY A 442 3.31 -1.42 -11.18
CA GLY A 442 4.49 -2.21 -10.81
C GLY A 442 4.85 -2.07 -9.34
N THR A 443 4.73 -0.84 -8.82
CA THR A 443 4.93 -0.56 -7.40
C THR A 443 3.90 -1.27 -6.51
N ILE A 444 2.61 -1.12 -6.81
CA ILE A 444 1.52 -1.72 -6.01
C ILE A 444 1.61 -3.24 -6.08
N ARG A 445 1.90 -3.81 -7.26
CA ARG A 445 2.14 -5.25 -7.41
C ARG A 445 3.33 -5.73 -6.57
N GLY A 446 4.39 -4.93 -6.51
CA GLY A 446 5.56 -5.22 -5.67
C GLY A 446 5.19 -5.35 -4.20
N ILE A 447 4.31 -4.48 -3.70
CA ILE A 447 3.76 -4.54 -2.34
C ILE A 447 2.93 -5.81 -2.16
N THR A 448 1.93 -6.05 -3.00
CA THR A 448 1.01 -7.20 -2.82
C THR A 448 1.73 -8.54 -2.91
N SER A 449 2.67 -8.69 -3.84
CA SER A 449 3.50 -9.90 -3.95
C SER A 449 4.41 -10.10 -2.74
N GLN A 450 4.87 -9.02 -2.09
CA GLN A 450 5.65 -9.11 -0.87
C GLN A 450 4.80 -9.48 0.34
N LEU A 451 3.57 -8.96 0.42
CA LEU A 451 2.62 -9.30 1.47
C LEU A 451 2.21 -10.78 1.42
N ASP A 452 2.07 -11.37 0.22
CA ASP A 452 1.86 -12.82 0.05
C ASP A 452 2.94 -13.67 0.74
N GLN A 453 4.18 -13.18 0.76
CA GLN A 453 5.31 -13.87 1.40
C GLN A 453 5.43 -13.51 2.88
N PHE A 454 5.02 -12.30 3.27
CA PHE A 454 5.23 -11.76 4.61
C PHE A 454 4.51 -12.56 5.68
N TRP A 455 3.32 -13.10 5.38
CA TRP A 455 2.48 -13.90 6.28
C TRP A 455 2.73 -15.41 6.23
N LEU A 456 3.80 -15.85 5.56
CA LEU A 456 4.17 -17.27 5.54
C LEU A 456 5.16 -17.61 6.67
N THR A 457 4.92 -18.72 7.36
CA THR A 457 5.80 -19.31 8.40
C THR A 457 7.21 -19.61 7.89
N ASP A 458 7.32 -20.10 6.65
CA ASP A 458 8.60 -20.33 5.97
C ASP A 458 8.95 -19.19 4.98
N GLY A 459 8.27 -18.05 5.13
CA GLY A 459 8.46 -16.88 4.27
C GLY A 459 9.88 -16.34 4.37
N LYS A 460 10.50 -16.06 3.21
CA LYS A 460 11.81 -15.37 3.15
C LYS A 460 11.70 -13.88 3.51
N VAL A 461 10.49 -13.38 3.71
CA VAL A 461 10.18 -11.98 4.02
C VAL A 461 9.65 -11.90 5.45
N THR A 462 10.41 -11.24 6.32
CA THR A 462 10.05 -11.04 7.74
C THR A 462 9.79 -9.58 8.09
N GLN A 463 9.72 -8.70 7.09
CA GLN A 463 9.55 -7.25 7.27
C GLN A 463 8.42 -6.72 6.39
N PHE A 464 7.62 -5.82 6.95
CA PHE A 464 6.56 -5.12 6.22
C PHE A 464 7.18 -4.15 5.21
N PRO A 465 6.62 -4.01 4.00
CA PRO A 465 7.17 -3.14 2.96
C PRO A 465 6.88 -1.64 3.20
N SER A 466 7.10 -1.11 4.41
CA SER A 466 6.72 0.28 4.74
C SER A 466 7.27 1.33 3.76
N PRO A 467 8.58 1.31 3.38
CA PRO A 467 9.10 2.31 2.45
C PRO A 467 8.50 2.17 1.04
N ALA A 468 8.01 0.98 0.67
CA ALA A 468 7.35 0.74 -0.60
C ALA A 468 5.97 1.42 -0.63
N MET A 469 5.25 1.35 0.49
CA MET A 469 3.95 1.98 0.68
C MET A 469 4.04 3.51 0.61
N TYR A 470 5.08 4.11 1.19
CA TYR A 470 5.32 5.54 1.03
C TYR A 470 5.68 5.88 -0.41
N GLY A 471 6.64 5.15 -0.99
CA GLY A 471 7.08 5.37 -2.37
C GLY A 471 6.00 5.14 -3.43
N SER A 472 4.96 4.34 -3.15
CA SER A 472 3.82 4.16 -4.07
C SER A 472 2.94 5.40 -4.19
N GLY A 473 2.82 6.16 -3.11
CA GLY A 473 2.14 7.44 -3.12
C GLY A 473 2.76 8.42 -4.09
N ASP A 474 4.09 8.55 -4.08
CA ASP A 474 4.83 9.42 -4.98
C ASP A 474 4.61 9.07 -6.46
N ARG A 475 4.46 7.76 -6.79
CA ARG A 475 4.23 7.32 -8.18
C ARG A 475 2.83 7.66 -8.68
N LEU A 476 1.82 7.55 -7.82
CA LEU A 476 0.47 7.99 -8.16
C LEU A 476 0.40 9.52 -8.27
N SER A 477 1.00 10.20 -7.28
CA SER A 477 1.06 11.66 -7.20
C SER A 477 1.71 12.29 -8.41
N ILE A 478 2.87 11.78 -8.86
CA ILE A 478 3.59 12.38 -9.98
C ILE A 478 2.86 12.19 -11.31
N CYS A 479 2.11 11.09 -11.48
CA CYS A 479 1.26 10.89 -12.65
C CYS A 479 0.15 11.95 -12.71
N TRP A 480 -0.52 12.18 -11.57
CA TRP A 480 -1.49 13.27 -11.42
C TRP A 480 -0.88 14.63 -11.71
N ALA A 481 0.26 14.94 -11.10
CA ALA A 481 0.87 16.27 -11.17
C ALA A 481 1.51 16.60 -12.53
N ILE A 482 1.90 15.60 -13.32
CA ILE A 482 2.44 15.82 -14.67
C ILE A 482 1.30 15.85 -15.70
N ILE A 483 0.42 14.85 -15.66
CA ILE A 483 -0.52 14.58 -16.75
C ILE A 483 -1.91 15.15 -16.43
N GLY A 484 -2.30 15.27 -15.16
CA GLY A 484 -3.65 15.65 -14.75
C GLY A 484 -4.69 14.57 -15.05
N LYS A 485 -4.28 13.29 -15.11
CA LYS A 485 -5.15 12.14 -15.40
C LYS A 485 -5.02 11.10 -14.28
N THR A 486 -6.11 10.37 -14.03
CA THR A 486 -6.09 9.20 -13.14
C THR A 486 -5.10 8.16 -13.67
N PRO A 487 -4.13 7.69 -12.85
CA PRO A 487 -3.27 6.58 -13.23
C PRO A 487 -4.09 5.35 -13.62
N ASP A 488 -3.79 4.74 -14.77
CA ASP A 488 -4.50 3.55 -15.24
C ASP A 488 -3.93 2.28 -14.58
N LEU A 489 -4.55 1.89 -13.46
CA LEU A 489 -4.17 0.68 -12.74
C LEU A 489 -4.65 -0.61 -13.41
N ALA A 490 -5.45 -0.54 -14.48
CA ALA A 490 -5.92 -1.70 -15.23
C ALA A 490 -4.92 -2.13 -16.33
N LEU A 491 -3.84 -1.38 -16.53
CA LEU A 491 -2.77 -1.79 -17.43
C LEU A 491 -2.05 -3.03 -16.91
N PRO A 492 -1.94 -4.11 -17.70
CA PRO A 492 -1.16 -5.26 -17.30
C PRO A 492 0.33 -4.99 -17.46
N LEU A 493 1.13 -5.40 -16.48
CA LEU A 493 2.59 -5.39 -16.63
C LEU A 493 3.00 -6.38 -17.73
N GLU A 494 4.00 -6.00 -18.50
CA GLU A 494 4.62 -6.90 -19.46
C GLU A 494 5.45 -7.97 -18.74
N SER A 495 5.49 -9.18 -19.30
CA SER A 495 6.33 -10.24 -18.78
C SER A 495 7.80 -9.93 -19.04
N LEU A 496 8.64 -10.14 -18.02
CA LEU A 496 10.09 -10.06 -18.19
C LEU A 496 10.58 -11.19 -19.11
N GLU A 497 11.36 -10.84 -20.12
CA GLU A 497 11.97 -11.80 -21.04
C GLU A 497 13.02 -12.66 -20.33
N LYS A 498 12.98 -13.97 -20.58
CA LYS A 498 14.00 -14.89 -20.04
C LYS A 498 15.34 -14.62 -20.70
N GLY A 499 16.40 -14.53 -19.90
CA GLY A 499 17.75 -14.31 -20.41
C GLY A 499 18.05 -12.84 -20.76
N VAL A 500 17.28 -11.89 -20.21
CA VAL A 500 17.55 -10.45 -20.27
C VAL A 500 17.78 -9.93 -18.85
N MET A 501 18.79 -9.06 -18.68
CA MET A 501 19.00 -8.29 -17.45
C MET A 501 18.45 -6.89 -17.63
N PHE A 502 17.50 -6.52 -16.79
CA PHE A 502 16.80 -5.24 -16.83
C PHE A 502 17.42 -4.25 -15.84
N HIS A 503 17.39 -2.95 -16.14
CA HIS A 503 17.96 -1.90 -15.28
C HIS A 503 17.05 -0.67 -15.19
N ALA A 504 16.98 -0.06 -13.99
CA ALA A 504 16.14 1.12 -13.74
C ALA A 504 16.88 2.44 -14.00
N CYS A 505 18.10 2.35 -14.53
CA CYS A 505 19.00 3.48 -14.74
C CYS A 505 19.17 3.73 -16.24
N GLN A 506 18.97 4.95 -16.69
CA GLN A 506 19.08 5.31 -18.11
C GLN A 506 20.47 4.96 -18.68
N GLY A 507 20.49 4.32 -19.85
CA GLY A 507 21.72 4.01 -20.60
C GLY A 507 22.66 2.97 -19.98
N MET A 508 22.20 2.14 -19.02
CA MET A 508 23.07 1.25 -18.22
C MET A 508 22.88 -0.25 -18.48
N SER A 509 22.68 -0.66 -19.74
CA SER A 509 22.58 -2.09 -20.06
C SER A 509 23.92 -2.80 -19.94
N LEU A 510 24.00 -3.74 -19.00
CA LEU A 510 25.16 -4.61 -18.83
C LEU A 510 25.19 -5.74 -19.87
N MET A 511 24.14 -6.02 -20.63
CA MET A 511 24.14 -7.13 -21.60
C MET A 511 23.63 -6.66 -22.96
N GLY A 512 24.54 -6.54 -23.93
CA GLY A 512 24.23 -6.15 -25.31
C GLY A 512 25.38 -5.39 -25.97
N SER A 513 25.43 -5.41 -27.31
CA SER A 513 26.46 -4.73 -28.11
C SER A 513 26.12 -3.27 -28.45
N THR A 514 25.03 -2.71 -27.94
CA THR A 514 24.63 -1.33 -28.20
C THR A 514 24.32 -0.64 -26.90
N PHE A 515 25.32 0.06 -26.36
CA PHE A 515 25.09 1.19 -25.48
C PHE A 515 24.20 2.18 -26.23
N ASP A 516 23.03 2.48 -25.68
CA ASP A 516 22.14 3.51 -26.17
C ASP A 516 21.99 4.58 -25.08
N PRO A 517 22.62 5.77 -25.23
CA PRO A 517 22.54 6.84 -24.26
C PRO A 517 21.12 7.40 -24.10
N ASP A 518 20.26 7.20 -25.10
CA ASP A 518 18.89 7.71 -25.14
C ASP A 518 17.88 6.66 -24.62
N ALA A 519 18.32 5.44 -24.32
CA ALA A 519 17.47 4.40 -23.77
C ALA A 519 16.94 4.78 -22.38
N GLN A 520 15.62 5.03 -22.33
CA GLN A 520 14.88 5.30 -21.10
C GLN A 520 14.98 4.11 -20.13
N PRO A 521 14.85 4.35 -18.81
CA PRO A 521 14.69 3.29 -17.82
C PRO A 521 13.56 2.32 -18.21
N ASP A 522 13.80 1.01 -18.05
CA ASP A 522 12.79 0.02 -18.41
C ASP A 522 11.62 0.04 -17.41
N VAL A 523 10.42 0.38 -17.90
CA VAL A 523 9.21 0.49 -17.05
C VAL A 523 8.78 -0.85 -16.45
N ARG A 524 9.20 -1.98 -17.02
CA ARG A 524 8.82 -3.34 -16.58
C ARG A 524 9.41 -3.73 -15.23
N ILE A 525 10.34 -2.94 -14.71
CA ILE A 525 11.01 -3.18 -13.43
C ILE A 525 10.77 -2.05 -12.43
N PHE A 526 9.76 -1.22 -12.64
CA PHE A 526 9.39 -0.21 -11.66
C PHE A 526 8.78 -0.88 -10.43
N HIS A 527 9.50 -0.85 -9.31
CA HIS A 527 9.07 -1.41 -8.05
C HIS A 527 9.70 -0.67 -6.85
N SER A 528 8.91 -0.38 -5.82
CA SER A 528 9.32 0.61 -4.81
C SER A 528 10.22 0.12 -3.69
N CYS A 529 10.54 -1.19 -3.56
CA CYS A 529 11.35 -1.67 -2.43
C CYS A 529 12.04 -3.02 -2.55
N LYS A 530 12.92 -3.31 -1.58
CA LYS A 530 13.49 -4.63 -1.31
C LYS A 530 12.39 -5.68 -1.19
N GLY A 531 12.49 -6.74 -1.98
CA GLY A 531 11.50 -7.83 -2.04
C GLY A 531 10.64 -7.78 -3.30
N SER A 532 10.53 -6.60 -3.92
CA SER A 532 9.80 -6.40 -5.18
C SER A 532 10.70 -6.41 -6.43
N ASN A 533 12.04 -6.39 -6.27
CA ASN A 533 12.95 -6.73 -7.38
C ASN A 533 12.88 -8.21 -7.70
N ALA A 534 12.62 -8.51 -8.97
CA ALA A 534 12.53 -9.88 -9.46
C ALA A 534 13.91 -10.51 -9.67
N CYS A 535 14.98 -9.72 -9.87
CA CYS A 535 16.25 -10.26 -10.36
C CYS A 535 17.49 -9.38 -10.11
N ARG A 536 18.62 -9.84 -10.70
CA ARG A 536 19.92 -9.14 -10.79
C ARG A 536 19.75 -7.81 -11.53
N THR A 537 20.62 -6.84 -11.24
CA THR A 537 20.68 -5.50 -11.88
C THR A 537 19.44 -4.60 -11.73
N GLN A 538 18.35 -5.11 -11.14
CA GLN A 538 17.10 -4.41 -10.88
C GLN A 538 17.09 -3.71 -9.49
N GLY A 539 18.18 -3.06 -9.07
CA GLY A 539 18.17 -2.32 -7.81
C GLY A 539 19.10 -1.12 -7.85
N GLY A 540 18.77 -0.03 -7.12
CA GLY A 540 19.71 1.09 -7.02
C GLY A 540 19.18 2.51 -6.78
N CYS A 541 18.07 2.73 -6.07
CA CYS A 541 17.54 4.10 -5.85
C CYS A 541 18.25 4.96 -4.79
N GLY A 542 19.52 4.72 -4.47
CA GLY A 542 20.25 5.52 -3.48
C GLY A 542 20.21 5.03 -2.04
N PHE A 543 19.34 4.06 -1.72
CA PHE A 543 19.46 3.32 -0.47
C PHE A 543 20.60 2.33 -0.55
N VAL A 544 21.61 2.59 0.26
CA VAL A 544 22.81 1.76 0.35
C VAL A 544 22.45 0.44 1.04
N GLN A 545 22.61 -0.68 0.34
CA GLN A 545 22.32 -2.02 0.85
C GLN A 545 23.60 -2.84 0.97
N ASN A 546 23.68 -3.78 1.91
CA ASN A 546 24.83 -4.67 1.99
C ASN A 546 24.87 -5.64 0.78
N SER A 547 26.04 -5.74 0.15
CA SER A 547 26.31 -6.65 -0.98
C SER A 547 26.19 -8.14 -0.62
N GLN A 548 26.29 -8.49 0.66
CA GLN A 548 26.09 -9.81 1.24
C GLN A 548 24.63 -10.10 1.60
N GLY A 549 23.73 -9.11 1.51
CA GLY A 549 22.32 -9.21 1.87
C GLY A 549 22.04 -8.93 3.34
N GLY A 550 20.76 -9.07 3.74
CA GLY A 550 20.34 -8.88 5.13
C GLY A 550 20.29 -7.41 5.57
N GLY A 551 19.21 -6.68 5.23
CA GLY A 551 18.96 -5.31 5.72
C GLY A 551 17.64 -4.73 5.21
N ASN A 552 16.96 -3.83 5.92
CA ASN A 552 15.69 -3.24 5.48
C ASN A 552 15.91 -2.07 4.48
N CYS A 553 14.90 -1.70 3.70
CA CYS A 553 14.87 -0.46 2.91
C CYS A 553 14.54 0.79 3.75
N SER A 554 14.30 0.64 5.04
CA SER A 554 14.12 1.76 5.98
C SER A 554 15.47 2.32 6.45
N GLN A 555 15.46 3.45 7.14
CA GLN A 555 16.59 3.99 7.93
C GLN A 555 17.13 3.04 9.03
N SER A 556 16.84 1.73 9.01
CA SER A 556 17.35 0.68 9.90
C SER A 556 17.90 -0.49 9.07
N VAL A 557 19.20 -0.79 9.17
CA VAL A 557 19.84 -1.95 8.49
C VAL A 557 20.09 -3.04 9.55
N ALA A 558 20.18 -4.30 9.13
CA ALA A 558 20.42 -5.43 10.02
C ALA A 558 21.76 -5.27 10.77
N LYS A 559 21.79 -5.73 12.02
CA LYS A 559 23.03 -5.75 12.80
C LYS A 559 24.05 -6.69 12.14
N PRO A 560 25.34 -6.31 12.08
CA PRO A 560 26.38 -7.24 11.68
C PRO A 560 26.45 -8.39 12.69
N GLU A 561 26.61 -9.62 12.20
CA GLU A 561 27.09 -10.71 13.05
C GLU A 561 28.49 -10.34 13.56
N ALA A 562 28.68 -10.44 14.88
CA ALA A 562 29.94 -10.09 15.52
C ALA A 562 31.09 -10.95 14.95
N GLY A 563 32.06 -10.31 14.29
CA GLY A 563 33.26 -10.97 13.76
C GLY A 563 33.51 -10.78 12.26
N CYS A 564 32.55 -10.24 11.51
CA CYS A 564 32.75 -9.86 10.10
C CYS A 564 33.26 -8.41 10.02
N GLY A 565 34.32 -8.16 9.25
CA GLY A 565 34.86 -6.82 9.00
C GLY A 565 33.86 -5.88 8.30
N LEU A 566 34.29 -4.64 8.03
CA LEU A 566 33.49 -3.61 7.33
C LEU A 566 32.72 -4.21 6.15
N GLN A 567 31.39 -4.04 6.15
CA GLN A 567 30.52 -4.59 5.10
C GLN A 567 30.57 -3.67 3.87
N THR A 568 30.75 -4.25 2.69
CA THR A 568 30.69 -3.53 1.41
C THR A 568 29.26 -3.44 0.91
N MET A 569 28.97 -2.33 0.26
CA MET A 569 27.61 -1.98 -0.17
C MET A 569 27.34 -2.41 -1.61
N SER A 570 26.09 -2.60 -2.00
CA SER A 570 25.69 -2.91 -3.37
C SER A 570 25.73 -1.64 -4.22
N ALA A 571 26.46 -1.69 -5.33
CA ALA A 571 26.42 -0.60 -6.30
C ALA A 571 25.04 -0.52 -7.00
N PRO A 572 24.50 0.69 -7.25
CA PRO A 572 23.30 0.88 -8.06
C PRO A 572 23.43 0.21 -9.43
N ALA A 573 22.34 -0.34 -9.94
CA ALA A 573 22.26 -1.13 -11.19
C ALA A 573 23.13 -2.40 -11.24
N ASN A 574 23.79 -2.78 -10.15
CA ASN A 574 24.78 -3.85 -10.13
C ASN A 574 24.60 -4.85 -8.97
N ASN A 575 23.35 -5.06 -8.52
CA ASN A 575 23.04 -6.03 -7.47
C ASN A 575 23.03 -7.49 -7.97
N LYS A 576 23.52 -8.41 -7.14
CA LYS A 576 23.72 -9.83 -7.51
C LYS A 576 22.44 -10.67 -7.68
N CYS A 577 21.34 -10.30 -7.02
CA CYS A 577 20.05 -11.01 -7.05
C CYS A 577 18.92 -10.17 -6.41
N SER A 578 17.69 -10.71 -6.44
CA SER A 578 16.54 -10.20 -5.69
C SER A 578 16.88 -10.05 -4.21
N THR A 579 16.38 -8.98 -3.57
CA THR A 579 16.64 -8.57 -2.18
C THR A 579 18.05 -8.07 -1.84
N PHE A 580 19.01 -8.09 -2.77
CA PHE A 580 20.37 -7.58 -2.58
C PHE A 580 20.61 -6.21 -3.22
N GLY A 581 19.65 -5.69 -3.98
CA GLY A 581 19.64 -4.32 -4.48
C GLY A 581 18.65 -3.45 -3.70
N GLY A 582 18.91 -2.14 -3.65
CA GLY A 582 17.92 -1.17 -3.18
C GLY A 582 16.68 -1.14 -4.09
N CYS A 583 15.73 -0.24 -3.79
CA CYS A 583 14.52 -0.04 -4.60
C CYS A 583 14.87 0.18 -6.08
N ALA A 584 13.95 -0.07 -7.01
CA ALA A 584 14.14 0.22 -8.44
C ALA A 584 13.00 1.06 -8.99
N VAL A 585 13.29 2.33 -9.18
CA VAL A 585 12.50 3.29 -9.93
C VAL A 585 13.50 4.02 -10.83
N PRO A 586 13.07 4.78 -11.86
CA PRO A 586 13.98 5.71 -12.52
C PRO A 586 14.69 6.51 -11.43
N ILE A 587 16.02 6.36 -11.35
CA ILE A 587 16.78 7.07 -10.33
C ILE A 587 16.55 8.56 -10.56
N SER A 588 15.91 9.23 -9.62
CA SER A 588 15.75 10.69 -9.68
C SER A 588 17.10 11.32 -9.93
N ALA A 589 17.18 12.26 -10.86
CA ALA A 589 18.39 13.03 -11.09
C ALA A 589 18.76 13.87 -9.85
N SER A 590 17.83 14.07 -8.92
CA SER A 590 18.08 14.71 -7.63
C SER A 590 18.49 13.73 -6.53
N GLN A 591 18.54 12.41 -6.77
CA GLN A 591 18.84 11.45 -5.71
C GLN A 591 20.29 11.53 -5.26
N LEU A 592 20.48 11.77 -3.96
CA LEU A 592 21.79 11.77 -3.30
C LEU A 592 21.95 10.58 -2.34
N PHE A 593 23.19 10.17 -2.07
CA PHE A 593 23.49 9.19 -1.03
C PHE A 593 23.40 9.81 0.36
N PRO A 594 22.74 9.14 1.33
CA PRO A 594 22.71 9.60 2.72
C PRO A 594 24.07 9.38 3.41
N ALA A 595 24.22 9.95 4.60
CA ALA A 595 25.34 9.63 5.50
C ALA A 595 25.43 8.11 5.73
N ALA A 596 26.64 7.56 5.71
CA ALA A 596 26.86 6.18 6.13
C ALA A 596 26.61 6.08 7.65
N LYS A 597 26.06 4.96 8.08
CA LYS A 597 25.87 4.71 9.51
C LYS A 597 27.18 4.34 10.18
N GLU A 598 27.20 4.48 11.49
CA GLU A 598 28.30 3.99 12.32
C GLU A 598 28.53 2.49 12.06
N GLY A 599 29.70 2.13 11.52
CA GLY A 599 30.09 0.76 11.17
C GLY A 599 29.97 0.39 9.68
N ASP A 600 29.32 1.22 8.87
CA ASP A 600 29.26 1.02 7.41
C ASP A 600 30.48 1.66 6.73
N SER A 601 30.87 1.08 5.58
CA SER A 601 31.93 1.65 4.74
C SER A 601 31.35 2.42 3.56
N TYR A 602 32.02 3.51 3.20
CA TYR A 602 31.79 4.28 1.97
C TYR A 602 32.35 3.55 0.73
N VAL A 603 32.13 2.23 0.66
CA VAL A 603 32.70 1.33 -0.34
C VAL A 603 31.63 0.36 -0.85
N MET A 604 31.51 0.26 -2.17
CA MET A 604 30.58 -0.63 -2.85
C MET A 604 31.30 -1.78 -3.55
N GLN A 605 30.73 -2.98 -3.52
CA GLN A 605 31.17 -4.15 -4.28
C GLN A 605 30.58 -4.12 -5.69
N LEU A 606 31.44 -4.30 -6.69
CA LEU A 606 31.05 -4.47 -8.08
C LEU A 606 31.01 -5.95 -8.47
N PHE A 607 30.07 -6.32 -9.34
CA PHE A 607 29.86 -7.66 -9.86
C PHE A 607 29.90 -7.65 -11.39
N ASN A 608 30.59 -8.64 -11.95
CA ASN A 608 30.41 -9.06 -13.32
C ASN A 608 29.34 -10.15 -13.40
N PHE A 609 28.51 -10.14 -14.45
CA PHE A 609 27.53 -11.19 -14.71
C PHE A 609 27.92 -12.00 -15.94
N GLY A 610 28.02 -13.32 -15.80
CA GLY A 610 28.28 -14.24 -16.90
C GLY A 610 27.13 -14.35 -17.90
N PRO A 611 27.20 -15.27 -18.87
CA PRO A 611 26.22 -15.34 -19.96
C PRO A 611 24.80 -15.72 -19.50
N ALA A 612 23.82 -15.32 -20.31
CA ALA A 612 22.45 -15.79 -20.22
C ALA A 612 22.39 -17.33 -20.32
N PRO A 613 21.34 -17.98 -19.77
CA PRO A 613 20.22 -17.39 -19.03
C PRO A 613 20.51 -17.23 -17.52
N ASN A 614 21.61 -17.79 -17.02
CA ASN A 614 21.83 -17.94 -15.59
C ASN A 614 22.52 -16.74 -14.94
N PHE A 615 23.24 -15.93 -15.73
CA PHE A 615 23.92 -14.71 -15.27
C PHE A 615 24.69 -14.91 -13.94
N PRO A 616 25.61 -15.88 -13.85
CA PRO A 616 26.37 -16.09 -12.61
C PRO A 616 27.13 -14.81 -12.25
N SER A 617 27.06 -14.41 -10.98
CA SER A 617 27.70 -13.18 -10.48
C SER A 617 29.11 -13.48 -9.96
N GLU A 618 30.10 -12.74 -10.44
CA GLU A 618 31.50 -12.81 -10.01
C GLU A 618 31.93 -11.44 -9.44
N PRO A 619 32.45 -11.37 -8.20
CA PRO A 619 33.00 -10.13 -7.68
C PRO A 619 34.16 -9.61 -8.55
N LEU A 620 34.16 -8.32 -8.87
CA LEU A 620 35.26 -7.65 -9.58
C LEU A 620 36.17 -6.90 -8.59
N GLU A 621 35.81 -5.67 -8.30
CA GLU A 621 36.53 -4.76 -7.42
C GLU A 621 35.57 -3.97 -6.54
N THR A 622 36.11 -3.12 -5.69
CA THR A 622 35.33 -2.23 -4.84
C THR A 622 35.51 -0.77 -5.25
N MET A 623 34.44 0.02 -5.19
CA MET A 623 34.43 1.44 -5.56
C MET A 623 34.00 2.32 -4.39
N ALA A 624 34.65 3.46 -4.20
CA ALA A 624 34.28 4.42 -3.14
C ALA A 624 33.11 5.34 -3.54
N TYR A 625 32.34 5.80 -2.57
CA TYR A 625 31.31 6.85 -2.70
C TYR A 625 31.31 7.75 -1.46
N ALA A 626 30.57 8.85 -1.45
CA ALA A 626 30.44 9.74 -0.29
C ALA A 626 28.99 10.13 -0.03
N GLU A 627 28.74 10.68 1.17
CA GLU A 627 27.48 11.37 1.46
C GLU A 627 27.29 12.57 0.54
N GLY A 628 26.09 12.74 0.01
CA GLY A 628 25.78 13.83 -0.91
C GLY A 628 26.26 13.60 -2.35
N ASP A 629 26.93 12.47 -2.64
CA ASP A 629 27.20 12.07 -4.02
C ASP A 629 25.88 11.79 -4.75
N ALA A 630 25.79 12.23 -6.00
CA ALA A 630 24.66 11.90 -6.87
C ALA A 630 24.67 10.40 -7.19
N VAL A 631 23.56 9.73 -6.90
CA VAL A 631 23.44 8.28 -7.05
C VAL A 631 23.66 7.85 -8.49
N TYR A 632 23.22 8.67 -9.44
CA TYR A 632 23.41 8.38 -10.86
C TYR A 632 24.87 8.40 -11.29
N ASP A 633 25.64 9.36 -10.81
CA ASP A 633 27.05 9.48 -11.16
C ASP A 633 27.84 8.29 -10.61
N VAL A 634 27.52 7.85 -9.39
CA VAL A 634 28.08 6.63 -8.81
C VAL A 634 27.65 5.38 -9.58
N ALA A 635 26.38 5.29 -9.96
CA ALA A 635 25.87 4.20 -10.79
C ALA A 635 26.64 4.14 -12.11
N TRP A 636 26.81 5.27 -12.78
CA TRP A 636 27.54 5.38 -14.03
C TRP A 636 28.99 4.94 -13.89
N ARG A 637 29.70 5.43 -12.86
CA ARG A 637 31.07 4.97 -12.58
C ARG A 637 31.13 3.46 -12.40
N ALA A 638 30.21 2.87 -11.62
CA ALA A 638 30.13 1.42 -11.45
C ALA A 638 29.93 0.69 -12.78
N TYR A 639 29.03 1.18 -13.64
CA TYR A 639 28.82 0.64 -14.98
C TYR A 639 30.10 0.70 -15.83
N ARG A 640 30.82 1.83 -15.82
CA ARG A 640 32.08 1.97 -16.56
C ARG A 640 33.13 0.95 -16.10
N GLU A 641 33.32 0.77 -14.79
CA GLU A 641 34.29 -0.20 -14.27
C GLU A 641 33.92 -1.64 -14.70
N VAL A 642 32.63 -2.00 -14.61
CA VAL A 642 32.17 -3.33 -15.06
C VAL A 642 32.37 -3.52 -16.57
N GLN A 643 32.13 -2.49 -17.39
CA GLN A 643 32.33 -2.56 -18.84
C GLN A 643 33.81 -2.57 -19.22
N ALA A 644 34.66 -1.82 -18.51
CA ALA A 644 36.10 -1.82 -18.69
C ALA A 644 36.71 -3.20 -18.38
N ALA A 645 36.24 -3.86 -17.31
CA ALA A 645 36.62 -5.25 -16.99
C ALA A 645 36.22 -6.26 -18.09
N ARG A 646 35.24 -5.91 -18.93
CA ARG A 646 34.81 -6.68 -20.10
C ARG A 646 35.52 -6.28 -21.40
N GLY A 647 36.44 -5.32 -21.36
CA GLY A 647 37.11 -4.77 -22.53
C GLY A 647 36.22 -3.87 -23.41
N VAL A 648 35.11 -3.36 -22.86
CA VAL A 648 34.20 -2.45 -23.55
C VAL A 648 34.49 -1.02 -23.12
N THR A 649 34.76 -0.14 -24.08
CA THR A 649 34.92 1.29 -23.82
C THR A 649 33.56 1.97 -23.81
N VAL A 650 33.30 2.77 -22.78
CA VAL A 650 32.08 3.58 -22.62
C VAL A 650 32.49 5.04 -22.38
N PRO A 651 31.61 6.02 -22.66
CA PRO A 651 31.91 7.44 -22.41
C PRO A 651 32.30 7.73 -20.96
N GLU A 652 33.11 8.77 -20.76
CA GLU A 652 33.50 9.20 -19.42
C GLU A 652 32.28 9.76 -18.67
N ASP A 653 31.57 10.71 -19.27
CA ASP A 653 30.39 11.32 -18.67
C ASP A 653 29.12 10.46 -18.86
N PRO A 654 28.22 10.45 -17.86
CA PRO A 654 26.93 9.79 -18.01
C PRO A 654 26.07 10.48 -19.08
N PRO A 655 25.12 9.75 -19.71
CA PRO A 655 24.16 10.40 -20.59
C PRO A 655 23.33 11.42 -19.80
N PRO A 656 22.87 12.51 -20.45
CA PRO A 656 22.02 13.51 -19.82
C PRO A 656 20.78 12.87 -19.20
N ALA A 657 20.39 13.32 -18.00
CA ALA A 657 19.18 12.82 -17.36
C ALA A 657 17.96 13.10 -18.24
N SER A 658 17.16 12.06 -18.50
CA SER A 658 15.89 12.22 -19.20
C SER A 658 14.89 13.04 -18.39
N ASP A 659 13.89 13.62 -19.07
CA ASP A 659 12.82 14.39 -18.41
C ASP A 659 12.15 13.59 -17.29
N MET A 660 11.94 12.29 -17.50
CA MET A 660 11.39 11.39 -16.49
C MET A 660 12.22 11.42 -15.20
N ARG A 661 13.56 11.34 -15.31
CA ARG A 661 14.47 11.33 -14.15
C ARG A 661 14.58 12.70 -13.49
N LEU A 662 14.49 13.77 -14.27
CA LEU A 662 14.46 15.14 -13.75
C LEU A 662 13.18 15.40 -12.95
N ALA A 663 12.03 14.90 -13.42
CA ALA A 663 10.72 15.10 -12.82
C ALA A 663 10.50 14.30 -11.53
N PHE A 664 11.02 13.07 -11.45
CA PHE A 664 10.78 12.21 -10.28
C PHE A 664 11.40 12.80 -9.00
N PRO A 665 10.66 12.83 -7.88
CA PRO A 665 11.23 13.19 -6.59
C PRO A 665 12.32 12.19 -6.15
N PRO A 666 13.36 12.65 -5.45
CA PRO A 666 14.28 11.76 -4.75
C PRO A 666 13.52 10.97 -3.67
N SER A 667 13.90 9.72 -3.48
CA SER A 667 13.40 8.88 -2.40
C SER A 667 14.16 9.15 -1.08
N THR A 668 13.43 9.18 0.04
CA THR A 668 13.92 9.52 1.41
C THR A 668 14.28 8.33 2.29
#